data_AF-A0A943ZVN8-F1
#
_entry.id   AF-A0A943ZVN8-F1
#
_cell.length_a   1.000
_cell.length_b   1.000
_cell.length_c   1.000
_cell.angle_alpha   90.00
_cell.angle_beta   90.00
_cell.angle_gamma   90.00
#
_symmetry.space_group_name_H-M   'P 1'
#
loop_
_entity.id
_entity.type
_entity.pdbx_description
1 polymer ?
#
loop_
_entity_poly.entity_id
_entity_poly.type
_entity_poly.pdbx_seq_one_letter_code
_entity_poly.pdbx_strand_id
1 'polypeptide(L)'
;MKCIVLAGGNGGSLWPISRKEFPQQFVEIREGRSVFQENIAKNMPYCDEFYIFTNEAYRFIVEGQLEVFQELKYKLFLEKEPVNTTLPVILGCMSAHFGERVLVIGCNGIIDAGNYTNCVVKAKKMADESSCVMFGVPIEKYSKQYGYINENNGNVELFVEKPSENLLKKLINNGNWLWNVDMYLMNTKVFLSQLKENFSDIYFESEKIFNQLLNEENIYFIPENINTATIFKSFERNIIENIDDLKCVEIKNIQWYQLNDYESLALVAKDEELNNVIYNETTNTTVINHSEDKLVVVNGTEDIVVVNTDDAVYIKSKNAKHNIKDFIVNVKKKFGKYTDRLHLYYRAWGTYQILSEGLGYKVKKVTVFPNKKMSLHKHSYRSEHWSVVEGVALIELEGITMEFEAGENVYVPAEAYHRISNESNENVVIIEVEIGDYLNEQDIVSKNYKDLGDVSKEIIKLSPVFKDYLWGGNRLVTEFDKNCDYDVVAESWELSAHKAGNSIVTNGRYKGLEFGKYLEQIEDDVVGWKCVAFEQFPMLIKFIDAKKPLSIQVHPDDDFAMSVEKEYGKNEMWYIMDCDEDAFVYCGFKEDITKEEIKTRIENHTITDVLNKIYVKKGDAIYIPAGTVHAIGSGILICEIQQSSNSTYRLYDYDRKDKDGNLRELHIEKALQVINTNKYKPFISKYSEEKNDGYSKKTVCSCKYFQVFVYDVKDDVEFYVDRASFNALVFLDGFGIVSNGEVEIVFKKGDTFFLPAGIGNVKVQGECKFIVANV
;
A
#
# COMPACT_ATOMS: atom_id res chain seq x y z
N MET A 1 8.99 8.37 6.42
CA MET A 1 8.12 8.11 7.60
C MET A 1 6.71 7.91 7.10
N LYS A 2 5.88 7.16 7.83
CA LYS A 2 4.50 6.86 7.43
C LYS A 2 3.52 7.84 8.05
N CYS A 3 2.36 8.02 7.45
CA CYS A 3 1.27 8.81 8.02
C CYS A 3 0.04 7.96 8.26
N ILE A 4 -0.48 7.88 9.49
CA ILE A 4 -1.82 7.34 9.76
C ILE A 4 -2.81 8.49 9.67
N VAL A 5 -3.82 8.35 8.82
CA VAL A 5 -4.87 9.34 8.60
C VAL A 5 -6.18 8.78 9.13
N LEU A 6 -6.71 9.40 10.19
CA LEU A 6 -7.97 9.02 10.80
C LEU A 6 -9.12 9.80 10.14
N ALA A 7 -9.65 9.25 9.04
CA ALA A 7 -10.73 9.81 8.23
C ALA A 7 -12.10 9.20 8.59
N GLY A 8 -12.32 8.92 9.87
CA GLY A 8 -13.57 8.36 10.41
C GLY A 8 -14.55 9.43 10.93
N GLY A 9 -15.73 8.97 11.37
CA GLY A 9 -16.77 9.82 11.98
C GLY A 9 -18.01 9.98 11.10
N ASN A 10 -19.17 10.00 11.76
CA ASN A 10 -20.45 10.23 11.08
C ASN A 10 -20.66 11.74 10.90
N GLY A 11 -20.87 12.17 9.65
CA GLY A 11 -21.26 13.53 9.32
C GLY A 11 -22.54 13.97 10.04
N GLY A 12 -22.68 15.27 10.28
CA GLY A 12 -23.88 15.84 10.92
C GLY A 12 -23.66 17.07 11.80
N SER A 13 -22.41 17.43 12.13
CA SER A 13 -22.11 18.68 12.88
C SER A 13 -22.34 19.91 12.03
N LEU A 14 -22.03 19.77 10.73
CA LEU A 14 -22.02 20.83 9.73
C LEU A 14 -23.14 20.63 8.70
N TRP A 15 -24.31 20.13 9.08
CA TRP A 15 -25.45 20.06 8.16
C TRP A 15 -25.93 21.49 7.80
N PRO A 16 -26.18 21.85 6.54
CA PRO A 16 -26.42 20.99 5.39
C PRO A 16 -25.21 20.83 4.47
N ILE A 17 -23.98 21.08 4.93
CA ILE A 17 -22.79 20.85 4.11
C ILE A 17 -22.34 19.38 4.21
N SER A 18 -22.37 18.81 5.42
CA SER A 18 -22.10 17.39 5.64
C SER A 18 -23.38 16.55 5.71
N ARG A 19 -23.27 15.27 5.34
CA ARG A 19 -24.33 14.26 5.42
C ARG A 19 -23.80 12.97 6.04
N LYS A 20 -24.69 12.03 6.34
CA LYS A 20 -24.27 10.70 6.79
C LYS A 20 -23.41 10.01 5.72
N GLU A 21 -23.84 10.03 4.45
CA GLU A 21 -23.13 9.39 3.35
C GLU A 21 -21.93 10.21 2.83
N PHE A 22 -21.81 11.48 3.24
CA PHE A 22 -20.68 12.35 2.88
C PHE A 22 -20.25 13.18 4.10
N PRO A 23 -19.38 12.60 4.95
CA PRO A 23 -18.90 13.21 6.19
C PRO A 23 -18.14 14.53 6.02
N GLN A 24 -17.99 15.26 7.12
CA GLN A 24 -17.37 16.59 7.15
C GLN A 24 -15.92 16.63 6.67
N GLN A 25 -15.15 15.56 6.83
CA GLN A 25 -13.76 15.51 6.42
C GLN A 25 -13.58 15.56 4.90
N PHE A 26 -14.61 15.21 4.13
CA PHE A 26 -14.57 15.20 2.66
C PHE A 26 -15.19 16.47 2.06
N VAL A 27 -15.72 17.37 2.90
CA VAL A 27 -16.23 18.67 2.47
C VAL A 27 -15.08 19.55 2.00
N GLU A 28 -15.26 20.20 0.86
CA GLU A 28 -14.36 21.20 0.28
C GLU A 28 -14.37 22.48 1.12
N ILE A 29 -13.17 23.02 1.38
CA ILE A 29 -12.99 24.16 2.29
C ILE A 29 -12.01 25.22 1.77
N ARG A 30 -11.10 24.87 0.85
CA ARG A 30 -10.07 25.78 0.33
C ARG A 30 -9.55 25.31 -1.02
N GLU A 31 -9.60 26.18 -2.02
CA GLU A 31 -9.15 25.96 -3.40
C GLU A 31 -9.65 24.63 -3.99
N GLY A 32 -10.93 24.29 -3.74
CA GLY A 32 -11.53 23.02 -4.17
C GLY A 32 -10.96 21.76 -3.49
N ARG A 33 -10.16 21.92 -2.43
CA ARG A 33 -9.64 20.81 -1.63
C ARG A 33 -10.45 20.60 -0.35
N SER A 34 -10.63 19.34 0.02
CA SER A 34 -11.30 18.94 1.26
C SER A 34 -10.39 18.97 2.49
N VAL A 35 -10.97 18.84 3.69
CA VAL A 35 -10.19 18.76 4.95
C VAL A 35 -9.21 17.58 4.88
N PHE A 36 -9.68 16.47 4.32
CA PHE A 36 -8.90 15.28 4.07
C PHE A 36 -7.74 15.58 3.11
N GLN A 37 -8.01 16.17 1.94
CA GLN A 37 -6.98 16.51 0.95
C GLN A 37 -5.95 17.52 1.49
N GLU A 38 -6.37 18.53 2.25
CA GLU A 38 -5.46 19.48 2.90
C GLU A 38 -4.48 18.78 3.84
N ASN A 39 -4.98 17.84 4.64
CA ASN A 39 -4.16 17.07 5.56
C ASN A 39 -3.20 16.11 4.83
N ILE A 40 -3.59 15.55 3.69
CA ILE A 40 -2.70 14.76 2.83
C ILE A 40 -1.61 15.67 2.25
N ALA A 41 -1.99 16.71 1.50
CA ALA A 41 -1.08 17.62 0.80
C ALA A 41 -0.03 18.22 1.74
N LYS A 42 -0.46 18.66 2.93
CA LYS A 42 0.42 19.23 3.94
C LYS A 42 1.50 18.25 4.43
N ASN A 43 1.19 16.95 4.47
CA ASN A 43 2.07 15.94 5.03
C ASN A 43 2.89 15.16 3.98
N MET A 44 2.57 15.30 2.69
CA MET A 44 3.34 14.69 1.59
C MET A 44 4.84 14.98 1.64
N PRO A 45 5.32 16.20 1.99
CA PRO A 45 6.76 16.47 2.06
C PRO A 45 7.50 15.68 3.17
N TYR A 46 6.77 15.09 4.12
CA TYR A 46 7.36 14.39 5.27
C TYR A 46 7.11 12.90 5.26
N CYS A 47 6.06 12.45 4.56
CA CYS A 47 5.55 11.09 4.59
C CYS A 47 5.60 10.46 3.21
N ASP A 48 6.20 9.26 3.13
CA ASP A 48 6.38 8.53 1.87
C ASP A 48 5.22 7.56 1.55
N GLU A 49 4.31 7.34 2.51
CA GLU A 49 3.12 6.50 2.36
C GLU A 49 2.07 6.84 3.44
N PHE A 50 0.79 6.79 3.06
CA PHE A 50 -0.36 7.15 3.90
C PHE A 50 -1.25 5.94 4.22
N TYR A 51 -1.54 5.70 5.49
CA TYR A 51 -2.43 4.64 5.98
C TYR A 51 -3.75 5.27 6.41
N ILE A 52 -4.76 5.20 5.55
CA ILE A 52 -6.02 5.91 5.73
C ILE A 52 -7.03 4.96 6.35
N PHE A 53 -7.51 5.30 7.55
CA PHE A 53 -8.56 4.57 8.25
C PHE A 53 -9.89 5.28 8.07
N THR A 54 -10.87 4.59 7.50
CA THR A 54 -12.20 5.16 7.25
C THR A 54 -13.27 4.07 7.24
N ASN A 55 -14.55 4.48 7.25
CA ASN A 55 -15.65 3.54 7.09
C ASN A 55 -15.71 3.03 5.64
N GLU A 56 -16.05 1.75 5.45
CA GLU A 56 -16.20 1.14 4.12
C GLU A 56 -17.14 1.93 3.20
N ALA A 57 -18.19 2.55 3.76
CA ALA A 57 -19.13 3.38 3.00
C ALA A 57 -18.47 4.63 2.36
N TYR A 58 -17.30 5.05 2.85
CA TYR A 58 -16.57 6.22 2.36
C TYR A 58 -15.37 5.85 1.46
N ARG A 59 -15.14 4.56 1.19
CA ARG A 59 -14.04 4.06 0.36
C ARG A 59 -13.87 4.87 -0.93
N PHE A 60 -14.92 4.94 -1.74
CA PHE A 60 -14.83 5.59 -3.05
C PHE A 60 -14.66 7.12 -2.95
N ILE A 61 -15.12 7.73 -1.86
CA ILE A 61 -14.90 9.16 -1.60
C ILE A 61 -13.42 9.39 -1.33
N VAL A 62 -12.80 8.55 -0.50
CA VAL A 62 -11.36 8.60 -0.23
C VAL A 62 -10.58 8.37 -1.51
N GLU A 63 -10.82 7.27 -2.23
CA GLU A 63 -10.10 6.94 -3.47
C GLU A 63 -10.23 8.08 -4.49
N GLY A 64 -11.45 8.58 -4.74
CA GLY A 64 -11.68 9.68 -5.68
C GLY A 64 -11.01 11.00 -5.28
N GLN A 65 -10.99 11.35 -3.99
CA GLN A 65 -10.29 12.55 -3.52
C GLN A 65 -8.77 12.41 -3.52
N LEU A 66 -8.23 11.19 -3.59
CA LEU A 66 -6.79 10.97 -3.70
C LEU A 66 -6.28 11.03 -5.15
N GLU A 67 -7.14 10.87 -6.16
CA GLU A 67 -6.72 10.84 -7.57
C GLU A 67 -6.03 12.11 -8.04
N VAL A 68 -6.28 13.25 -7.38
CA VAL A 68 -5.61 14.53 -7.67
C VAL A 68 -4.12 14.52 -7.31
N PHE A 69 -3.66 13.56 -6.49
CA PHE A 69 -2.26 13.45 -6.07
C PHE A 69 -1.53 12.43 -6.94
N GLN A 70 -0.67 12.91 -7.83
CA GLN A 70 0.20 12.05 -8.65
C GLN A 70 1.19 11.27 -7.77
N GLU A 71 1.35 9.98 -8.07
CA GLU A 71 2.32 9.05 -7.42
C GLU A 71 2.15 8.89 -5.89
N LEU A 72 0.99 9.25 -5.33
CA LEU A 72 0.73 9.11 -3.90
C LEU A 72 0.61 7.62 -3.50
N LYS A 73 1.51 7.16 -2.61
CA LYS A 73 1.42 5.82 -2.03
C LYS A 73 0.47 5.83 -0.83
N TYR A 74 -0.55 4.98 -0.86
CA TYR A 74 -1.46 4.82 0.28
C TYR A 74 -1.98 3.40 0.45
N LYS A 75 -2.36 3.08 1.70
CA LYS A 75 -3.13 1.89 2.10
C LYS A 75 -4.43 2.35 2.74
N LEU A 76 -5.52 1.66 2.42
CA LEU A 76 -6.86 1.98 2.91
C LEU A 76 -7.31 0.91 3.89
N PHE A 77 -7.66 1.29 5.11
CA PHE A 77 -8.17 0.42 6.15
C PHE A 77 -9.65 0.73 6.38
N LEU A 78 -10.51 -0.25 6.08
CA LEU A 78 -11.96 -0.11 6.03
C LEU A 78 -12.61 -0.76 7.24
N GLU A 79 -13.27 0.06 8.06
CA GLU A 79 -14.15 -0.41 9.13
C GLU A 79 -15.61 -0.45 8.66
N LYS A 80 -16.34 -1.53 8.95
CA LYS A 80 -17.80 -1.58 8.69
C LYS A 80 -18.59 -0.82 9.74
N GLU A 81 -18.19 -0.98 10.99
CA GLU A 81 -18.73 -0.26 12.13
C GLU A 81 -17.64 0.61 12.75
N PRO A 82 -17.97 1.81 13.27
CA PRO A 82 -16.96 2.69 13.87
C PRO A 82 -16.28 2.03 15.07
N VAL A 83 -14.95 1.83 15.00
CA VAL A 83 -14.14 1.26 16.10
C VAL A 83 -13.40 2.33 16.93
N ASN A 84 -13.70 3.62 16.69
CA ASN A 84 -13.04 4.77 17.32
C ASN A 84 -11.54 4.84 16.97
N THR A 85 -10.73 5.64 17.67
CA THR A 85 -9.35 5.94 17.22
C THR A 85 -8.26 5.01 17.77
N THR A 86 -8.48 4.30 18.89
CA THR A 86 -7.42 3.44 19.48
C THR A 86 -6.98 2.34 18.53
N LEU A 87 -7.94 1.53 18.04
CA LEU A 87 -7.63 0.39 17.18
C LEU A 87 -6.96 0.83 15.86
N PRO A 88 -7.48 1.82 15.10
CA PRO A 88 -6.82 2.35 13.92
C PRO A 88 -5.36 2.77 14.13
N VAL A 89 -5.05 3.48 15.21
CA VAL A 89 -3.67 3.92 15.51
C VAL A 89 -2.76 2.71 15.72
N ILE A 90 -3.22 1.70 16.47
CA ILE A 90 -2.42 0.51 16.76
C ILE A 90 -2.23 -0.33 15.50
N LEU A 91 -3.30 -0.58 14.72
CA LEU A 91 -3.22 -1.32 13.46
C LEU A 91 -2.30 -0.62 12.46
N GLY A 92 -2.36 0.71 12.36
CA GLY A 92 -1.47 1.47 11.49
C GLY A 92 -0.01 1.37 11.94
N CYS A 93 0.26 1.41 13.25
CA CYS A 93 1.61 1.19 13.80
C CYS A 93 2.11 -0.25 13.56
N MET A 94 1.24 -1.26 13.67
CA MET A 94 1.56 -2.66 13.36
C MET A 94 1.78 -2.90 11.86
N SER A 95 1.13 -2.11 11.01
CA SER A 95 1.28 -2.12 9.54
C SER A 95 2.56 -1.45 9.05
N ALA A 96 3.20 -0.63 9.89
CA ALA A 96 4.48 0.01 9.60
C ALA A 96 5.65 -0.89 10.04
N HIS A 97 6.82 -0.70 9.43
CA HIS A 97 8.01 -1.46 9.83
C HIS A 97 8.38 -1.18 11.30
N PHE A 98 8.93 -2.20 11.97
CA PHE A 98 9.37 -2.06 13.35
C PHE A 98 10.56 -1.09 13.45
N GLY A 99 10.41 -0.01 14.22
CA GLY A 99 11.37 1.10 14.31
C GLY A 99 11.07 2.27 13.36
N GLU A 100 10.08 2.15 12.46
CA GLU A 100 9.62 3.22 11.60
C GLU A 100 8.96 4.35 12.41
N ARG A 101 9.04 5.58 11.91
CA ARG A 101 8.30 6.70 12.52
C ARG A 101 6.95 6.83 11.84
N VAL A 102 5.91 7.05 12.64
CA VAL A 102 4.53 7.14 12.18
C VAL A 102 3.90 8.42 12.72
N LEU A 103 3.45 9.28 11.80
CA LEU A 103 2.69 10.48 12.10
C LEU A 103 1.19 10.17 12.03
N VAL A 104 0.49 10.22 13.15
CA VAL A 104 -0.96 10.12 13.23
C VAL A 104 -1.56 11.51 13.10
N ILE A 105 -2.53 11.66 12.20
CA ILE A 105 -3.31 12.88 12.02
C ILE A 105 -4.82 12.58 11.99
N GLY A 106 -5.61 13.43 12.64
CA GLY A 106 -7.06 13.46 12.48
C GLY A 106 -7.50 14.37 11.33
N CYS A 107 -8.61 14.04 10.66
CA CYS A 107 -9.19 14.87 9.59
C CYS A 107 -10.32 15.79 10.09
N ASN A 108 -10.22 16.28 11.34
CA ASN A 108 -11.22 17.14 11.97
C ASN A 108 -10.79 18.62 12.05
N GLY A 109 -9.62 18.97 11.54
CA GLY A 109 -9.13 20.35 11.55
C GLY A 109 -7.99 20.58 10.55
N ILE A 110 -7.59 21.84 10.43
CA ILE A 110 -6.46 22.29 9.61
C ILE A 110 -5.49 23.06 10.48
N ILE A 111 -4.21 22.87 10.19
CA ILE A 111 -3.13 23.70 10.71
C ILE A 111 -2.53 24.41 9.48
N ASP A 112 -2.33 25.72 9.51
CA ASP A 112 -1.65 26.40 8.39
C ASP A 112 -0.15 26.03 8.29
N ALA A 113 0.46 26.26 7.13
CA ALA A 113 1.78 25.72 6.80
C ALA A 113 2.95 26.26 7.66
N GLY A 114 2.84 27.48 8.20
CA GLY A 114 3.88 28.27 8.91
C GLY A 114 5.10 27.53 9.47
N ASN A 115 5.23 27.45 10.80
CA ASN A 115 6.37 26.79 11.48
C ASN A 115 6.25 25.25 11.54
N TYR A 116 5.33 24.66 10.77
CA TYR A 116 4.94 23.25 10.91
C TYR A 116 6.09 22.29 10.63
N THR A 117 6.87 22.56 9.57
CA THR A 117 8.07 21.78 9.20
C THR A 117 9.03 21.59 10.38
N ASN A 118 9.35 22.69 11.08
CA ASN A 118 10.29 22.65 12.21
C ASN A 118 9.72 21.87 13.38
N CYS A 119 8.41 21.97 13.61
CA CYS A 119 7.71 21.18 14.63
C CYS A 119 7.81 19.67 14.32
N VAL A 120 7.56 19.26 13.07
CA VAL A 120 7.70 17.85 12.65
C VAL A 120 9.14 17.36 12.81
N VAL A 121 10.14 18.16 12.40
CA VAL A 121 11.57 17.80 12.57
C VAL A 121 11.95 17.66 14.04
N LYS A 122 11.46 18.55 14.91
CA LYS A 122 11.68 18.47 16.35
C LYS A 122 11.03 17.22 16.94
N ALA A 123 9.78 16.93 16.55
CA ALA A 123 9.06 15.76 17.00
C ALA A 123 9.79 14.46 16.61
N LYS A 124 10.34 14.37 15.39
CA LYS A 124 11.10 13.19 14.92
C LYS A 124 12.25 12.81 15.85
N LYS A 125 12.95 13.80 16.41
CA LYS A 125 14.04 13.57 17.38
C LYS A 125 13.52 13.09 18.74
N MET A 126 12.37 13.63 19.17
CA MET A 126 11.75 13.28 20.46
C MET A 126 11.11 11.88 20.45
N ALA A 127 10.63 11.42 19.29
CA ALA A 127 9.89 10.17 19.13
C ALA A 127 10.73 8.90 19.32
N ASP A 128 12.06 8.97 19.22
CA ASP A 128 12.93 7.81 19.44
C ASP A 128 13.17 7.54 20.94
N GLU A 129 12.87 8.51 21.79
CA GLU A 129 13.13 8.49 23.23
C GLU A 129 11.84 8.56 24.07
N SER A 130 10.68 8.56 23.43
CA SER A 130 9.39 8.63 24.13
C SER A 130 8.34 7.76 23.45
N SER A 131 7.34 7.35 24.23
CA SER A 131 6.25 6.51 23.75
C SER A 131 5.39 7.21 22.71
N CYS A 132 5.20 8.52 22.84
CA CYS A 132 4.45 9.34 21.91
C CYS A 132 4.84 10.82 22.04
N VAL A 133 4.96 11.50 20.90
CA VAL A 133 5.12 12.96 20.83
C VAL A 133 3.81 13.58 20.37
N MET A 134 3.20 14.39 21.23
CA MET A 134 2.00 15.18 20.95
C MET A 134 2.36 16.53 20.32
N PHE A 135 1.41 17.13 19.62
CA PHE A 135 1.51 18.49 19.14
C PHE A 135 0.49 19.38 19.87
N GLY A 136 0.94 20.55 20.32
CA GLY A 136 0.11 21.46 21.10
C GLY A 136 0.11 22.87 20.51
N VAL A 137 -1.04 23.56 20.53
CA VAL A 137 -1.15 24.99 20.17
C VAL A 137 -1.53 25.85 21.38
N PRO A 138 -1.07 27.10 21.47
CA PRO A 138 -1.49 28.03 22.53
C PRO A 138 -3.02 28.20 22.58
N ILE A 139 -3.56 28.33 23.79
CA ILE A 139 -5.00 28.48 24.01
C ILE A 139 -5.43 29.92 23.76
N GLU A 140 -6.40 30.10 22.87
CA GLU A 140 -7.08 31.39 22.70
C GLU A 140 -8.33 31.51 23.60
N LYS A 141 -9.10 30.42 23.75
CA LYS A 141 -10.36 30.43 24.51
C LYS A 141 -10.77 29.08 25.06
N TYR A 142 -10.65 28.89 26.37
CA TYR A 142 -11.03 27.64 27.05
C TYR A 142 -12.42 27.09 26.64
N SER A 143 -12.47 25.80 26.31
CA SER A 143 -13.66 25.08 25.84
C SER A 143 -13.62 23.61 26.30
N LYS A 144 -14.78 23.03 26.60
CA LYS A 144 -14.92 21.61 26.97
C LYS A 144 -14.74 20.64 25.79
N GLN A 145 -14.57 21.16 24.57
CA GLN A 145 -14.52 20.36 23.34
C GLN A 145 -13.10 19.88 22.99
N TYR A 146 -12.07 20.44 23.63
CA TYR A 146 -10.66 20.17 23.32
C TYR A 146 -9.96 19.35 24.41
N GLY A 147 -8.89 18.66 24.03
CA GLY A 147 -7.90 18.11 24.95
C GLY A 147 -6.88 19.17 25.37
N TYR A 148 -6.36 19.04 26.58
CA TYR A 148 -5.47 20.00 27.23
C TYR A 148 -4.14 19.34 27.60
N ILE A 149 -3.04 19.96 27.19
CA ILE A 149 -1.67 19.50 27.46
C ILE A 149 -0.99 20.52 28.38
N ASN A 150 -0.49 20.07 29.52
CA ASN A 150 0.45 20.82 30.33
C ASN A 150 1.83 20.19 30.15
N GLU A 151 2.80 21.01 29.74
CA GLU A 151 4.16 20.57 29.44
C GLU A 151 5.20 21.44 30.14
N ASN A 152 6.36 20.84 30.37
CA ASN A 152 7.54 21.49 30.90
C ASN A 152 8.78 21.06 30.12
N ASN A 153 9.35 22.01 29.37
CA ASN A 153 10.52 21.79 28.50
C ASN A 153 10.33 20.63 27.51
N GLY A 154 9.10 20.44 27.02
CA GLY A 154 8.74 19.41 26.04
C GLY A 154 8.36 18.06 26.65
N ASN A 155 8.38 17.89 27.97
CA ASN A 155 7.81 16.72 28.64
C ASN A 155 6.39 17.04 29.09
N VAL A 156 5.44 16.14 28.85
CA VAL A 156 4.05 16.32 29.28
C VAL A 156 3.93 15.95 30.75
N GLU A 157 3.54 16.89 31.60
CA GLU A 157 3.31 16.66 33.02
C GLU A 157 1.88 16.17 33.28
N LEU A 158 0.92 16.66 32.49
CA LEU A 158 -0.48 16.25 32.59
C LEU A 158 -1.21 16.44 31.26
N PHE A 159 -1.96 15.43 30.86
CA PHE A 159 -2.91 15.50 29.76
C PHE A 159 -4.34 15.30 30.28
N VAL A 160 -5.28 16.10 29.76
CA VAL A 160 -6.71 16.02 30.11
C VAL A 160 -7.53 16.08 28.83
N GLU A 161 -8.18 14.98 28.45
CA GLU A 161 -9.09 14.95 27.32
C GLU A 161 -10.45 15.53 27.72
N LYS A 162 -11.00 16.47 26.93
CA LYS A 162 -12.38 17.01 27.01
C LYS A 162 -12.92 17.14 28.44
N PRO A 163 -12.46 18.14 29.22
CA PRO A 163 -12.73 18.23 30.65
C PRO A 163 -14.21 18.51 30.97
N SER A 164 -14.67 18.03 32.12
CA SER A 164 -15.96 18.46 32.70
C SER A 164 -15.95 19.97 33.01
N GLU A 165 -17.12 20.61 33.12
CA GLU A 165 -17.19 22.05 33.41
C GLU A 165 -16.48 22.45 34.71
N ASN A 166 -16.55 21.58 35.73
CA ASN A 166 -15.87 21.81 37.01
C ASN A 166 -14.35 21.69 36.86
N LEU A 167 -13.87 20.76 36.03
CA LEU A 167 -12.45 20.61 35.77
C LEU A 167 -11.94 21.77 34.91
N LEU A 168 -12.68 22.17 33.87
CA LEU A 168 -12.35 23.32 33.01
C LEU A 168 -12.16 24.61 33.82
N LYS A 169 -13.03 24.88 34.80
CA LYS A 169 -12.87 26.02 35.73
C LYS A 169 -11.57 25.96 36.52
N LYS A 170 -11.10 24.76 36.88
CA LYS A 170 -9.81 24.60 37.57
C LYS A 170 -8.63 24.82 36.61
N LEU A 171 -8.73 24.34 35.37
CA LEU A 171 -7.70 24.53 34.34
C LEU A 171 -7.50 26.02 34.04
N ILE A 172 -8.58 26.79 33.94
CA ILE A 172 -8.53 28.26 33.70
C ILE A 172 -7.71 28.98 34.78
N ASN A 173 -7.74 28.49 36.02
CA ASN A 173 -7.12 29.18 37.16
C ASN A 173 -5.65 28.77 37.40
N ASN A 174 -5.15 27.72 36.76
CA ASN A 174 -3.83 27.14 37.04
C ASN A 174 -3.13 26.72 35.75
N GLY A 175 -1.95 27.27 35.45
CA GLY A 175 -0.98 26.69 34.50
C GLY A 175 -0.94 27.29 33.09
N ASN A 176 0.17 27.03 32.41
CA ASN A 176 0.30 27.21 30.96
C ASN A 176 -0.18 25.93 30.28
N TRP A 177 -1.30 26.02 29.56
CA TRP A 177 -1.89 24.89 28.85
C TRP A 177 -1.83 25.13 27.34
N LEU A 178 -1.73 24.02 26.60
CA LEU A 178 -1.87 23.96 25.15
C LEU A 178 -3.11 23.13 24.80
N TRP A 179 -3.72 23.40 23.65
CA TRP A 179 -4.69 22.47 23.06
C TRP A 179 -4.00 21.33 22.34
N ASN A 180 -4.51 20.13 22.54
CA ASN A 180 -4.19 18.99 21.70
C ASN A 180 -4.79 19.19 20.31
N VAL A 181 -3.98 19.04 19.26
CA VAL A 181 -4.41 19.18 17.86
C VAL A 181 -4.71 17.84 17.19
N ASP A 182 -4.87 16.77 17.97
CA ASP A 182 -5.14 15.39 17.52
C ASP A 182 -4.07 14.89 16.53
N MET A 183 -2.81 15.24 16.81
CA MET A 183 -1.63 14.80 16.08
C MET A 183 -0.62 14.15 17.00
N TYR A 184 -0.05 13.04 16.54
CA TYR A 184 0.88 12.24 17.31
C TYR A 184 2.02 11.74 16.43
N LEU A 185 3.26 11.79 16.92
CA LEU A 185 4.39 11.15 16.25
C LEU A 185 4.97 10.07 17.15
N MET A 186 5.13 8.88 16.59
CA MET A 186 5.52 7.69 17.33
C MET A 186 6.66 6.99 16.60
N ASN A 187 7.60 6.40 17.34
CA ASN A 187 8.45 5.35 16.81
C ASN A 187 7.77 4.01 17.09
N THR A 188 7.48 3.20 16.06
CA THR A 188 6.70 1.96 16.22
C THR A 188 7.35 0.98 17.18
N LYS A 189 8.69 0.93 17.23
CA LYS A 189 9.41 0.07 18.18
C LYS A 189 9.13 0.50 19.62
N VAL A 190 9.27 1.79 19.90
CA VAL A 190 9.10 2.33 21.27
C VAL A 190 7.64 2.20 21.68
N PHE A 191 6.72 2.68 20.85
CA PHE A 191 5.30 2.68 21.13
C PHE A 191 4.72 1.27 21.31
N LEU A 192 4.96 0.34 20.37
CA LEU A 192 4.41 -1.01 20.45
C LEU A 192 5.00 -1.82 21.62
N SER A 193 6.27 -1.58 21.98
CA SER A 193 6.88 -2.22 23.15
C SER A 193 6.22 -1.75 24.45
N GLN A 194 6.00 -0.43 24.59
CA GLN A 194 5.32 0.17 25.73
C GLN A 194 3.85 -0.24 25.81
N LEU A 195 3.17 -0.33 24.67
CA LEU A 195 1.80 -0.82 24.59
C LEU A 195 1.71 -2.29 25.07
N LYS A 196 2.66 -3.13 24.67
CA LYS A 196 2.71 -4.53 25.10
C LYS A 196 2.97 -4.68 26.59
N GLU A 197 3.76 -3.79 27.19
CA GLU A 197 4.11 -3.82 28.62
C GLU A 197 2.98 -3.27 29.50
N ASN A 198 2.50 -2.07 29.19
CA ASN A 198 1.58 -1.33 30.07
C ASN A 198 0.09 -1.52 29.71
N PHE A 199 -0.19 -1.95 28.47
CA PHE A 199 -1.55 -2.10 27.93
C PHE A 199 -1.70 -3.44 27.20
N SER A 200 -1.18 -4.51 27.80
CA SER A 200 -1.10 -5.85 27.18
C SER A 200 -2.43 -6.35 26.61
N ASP A 201 -3.55 -6.18 27.32
CA ASP A 201 -4.89 -6.54 26.83
C ASP A 201 -5.24 -5.82 25.51
N ILE A 202 -4.94 -4.53 25.41
CA ILE A 202 -5.16 -3.73 24.20
C ILE A 202 -4.22 -4.20 23.08
N TYR A 203 -2.95 -4.44 23.40
CA TYR A 203 -1.95 -4.90 22.43
C TYR A 203 -2.35 -6.24 21.81
N PHE A 204 -2.63 -7.26 22.63
CA PHE A 204 -2.90 -8.61 22.15
C PHE A 204 -4.24 -8.72 21.42
N GLU A 205 -5.27 -7.99 21.84
CA GLU A 205 -6.53 -7.94 21.08
C GLU A 205 -6.35 -7.21 19.74
N SER A 206 -5.57 -6.13 19.70
CA SER A 206 -5.25 -5.45 18.44
C SER A 206 -4.40 -6.34 17.52
N GLU A 207 -3.43 -7.09 18.06
CA GLU A 207 -2.60 -8.05 17.32
C GLU A 207 -3.45 -9.18 16.73
N LYS A 208 -4.42 -9.69 17.48
CA LYS A 208 -5.38 -10.68 17.00
C LYS A 208 -6.21 -10.15 15.82
N ILE A 209 -6.71 -8.92 15.92
CA ILE A 209 -7.46 -8.27 14.83
C ILE A 209 -6.55 -8.02 13.63
N PHE A 210 -5.31 -7.57 13.86
CA PHE A 210 -4.32 -7.34 12.82
C PHE A 210 -4.05 -8.60 11.99
N ASN A 211 -3.90 -9.75 12.66
CA ASN A 211 -3.71 -11.05 12.01
C ASN A 211 -4.96 -11.57 11.25
N GLN A 212 -6.12 -10.92 11.43
CA GLN A 212 -7.38 -11.26 10.77
C GLN A 212 -7.77 -10.25 9.68
N LEU A 213 -6.96 -9.22 9.44
CA LEU A 213 -7.21 -8.27 8.36
C LEU A 213 -7.26 -9.03 7.03
N LEU A 214 -8.39 -8.94 6.36
CA LEU A 214 -8.50 -9.37 4.96
C LEU A 214 -7.93 -8.25 4.11
N ASN A 215 -7.22 -8.58 3.05
CA ASN A 215 -6.66 -7.57 2.18
C ASN A 215 -6.91 -7.87 0.69
N GLU A 216 -7.19 -6.81 -0.05
CA GLU A 216 -7.33 -6.78 -1.50
C GLU A 216 -6.48 -5.61 -1.99
N GLU A 217 -5.39 -5.89 -2.69
CA GLU A 217 -4.43 -4.86 -3.15
C GLU A 217 -3.88 -4.01 -1.98
N ASN A 218 -4.12 -2.70 -2.01
CA ASN A 218 -3.76 -1.76 -0.96
C ASN A 218 -4.88 -1.52 0.06
N ILE A 219 -5.95 -2.32 0.04
CA ILE A 219 -7.15 -2.17 0.87
C ILE A 219 -7.22 -3.30 1.88
N TYR A 220 -7.48 -2.95 3.13
CA TYR A 220 -7.51 -3.83 4.28
C TYR A 220 -8.88 -3.72 4.95
N PHE A 221 -9.60 -4.82 5.05
CA PHE A 221 -10.90 -4.88 5.70
C PHE A 221 -10.73 -5.28 7.16
N ILE A 222 -11.17 -4.40 8.06
CA ILE A 222 -11.20 -4.67 9.50
C ILE A 222 -12.35 -5.64 9.78
N PRO A 223 -12.10 -6.78 10.47
CA PRO A 223 -13.12 -7.78 10.78
C PRO A 223 -14.40 -7.21 11.41
N GLU A 224 -15.55 -7.81 11.07
CA GLU A 224 -16.82 -7.51 11.73
C GLU A 224 -16.87 -8.09 13.15
N ASN A 225 -17.78 -7.56 13.99
CA ASN A 225 -18.08 -8.09 15.33
C ASN A 225 -16.89 -8.11 16.31
N ILE A 226 -16.02 -7.11 16.22
CA ILE A 226 -14.98 -6.87 17.23
C ILE A 226 -15.68 -6.55 18.55
N ASN A 227 -15.69 -7.49 19.50
CA ASN A 227 -16.37 -7.33 20.78
C ASN A 227 -15.36 -7.18 21.92
N THR A 228 -14.78 -5.99 22.05
CA THR A 228 -13.85 -5.66 23.13
C THR A 228 -14.07 -4.22 23.57
N ALA A 229 -14.90 -4.02 24.60
CA ALA A 229 -15.17 -2.69 25.19
C ALA A 229 -13.89 -1.90 25.55
N THR A 230 -12.77 -2.59 25.71
CA THR A 230 -11.45 -2.05 26.00
C THR A 230 -10.83 -1.28 24.81
N ILE A 231 -11.11 -1.60 23.54
CA ILE A 231 -10.44 -0.93 22.38
C ILE A 231 -11.33 0.07 21.63
N PHE A 232 -12.64 0.10 21.89
CA PHE A 232 -13.60 1.06 21.28
C PHE A 232 -13.52 2.49 21.83
N LYS A 233 -12.54 2.76 22.71
CA LYS A 233 -12.33 4.10 23.27
C LYS A 233 -11.46 4.94 22.33
N SER A 234 -11.53 6.25 22.50
CA SER A 234 -10.61 7.14 21.78
C SER A 234 -9.18 6.92 22.28
N PHE A 235 -8.22 7.06 21.38
CA PHE A 235 -6.79 6.89 21.65
C PHE A 235 -6.32 7.76 22.82
N GLU A 236 -6.87 8.97 22.93
CA GLU A 236 -6.60 9.92 24.01
C GLU A 236 -6.99 9.35 25.37
N ARG A 237 -8.23 8.87 25.50
CA ARG A 237 -8.77 8.32 26.77
C ARG A 237 -8.14 6.99 27.16
N ASN A 238 -7.81 6.19 26.16
CA ASN A 238 -7.40 4.82 26.39
C ASN A 238 -5.90 4.71 26.67
N ILE A 239 -5.11 5.44 25.87
CA ILE A 239 -3.64 5.35 25.90
C ILE A 239 -3.03 6.64 26.47
N ILE A 240 -3.31 7.81 25.86
CA ILE A 240 -2.59 9.05 26.19
C ILE A 240 -2.82 9.50 27.64
N GLU A 241 -4.04 9.44 28.17
CA GLU A 241 -4.30 9.81 29.58
C GLU A 241 -3.62 8.87 30.59
N ASN A 242 -3.15 7.70 30.18
CA ASN A 242 -2.66 6.64 31.06
C ASN A 242 -1.19 6.28 30.82
N ILE A 243 -0.46 7.04 30.01
CA ILE A 243 0.94 6.79 29.70
C ILE A 243 1.82 7.92 30.24
N ASP A 244 2.87 7.55 30.98
CA ASP A 244 3.69 8.52 31.72
C ASP A 244 4.79 9.17 30.86
N ASP A 245 5.19 8.50 29.78
CA ASP A 245 6.30 8.90 28.93
C ASP A 245 5.82 9.60 27.65
N LEU A 246 5.33 10.82 27.84
CA LEU A 246 4.81 11.69 26.78
C LEU A 246 5.67 12.93 26.59
N LYS A 247 5.90 13.26 25.32
CA LYS A 247 6.58 14.50 24.91
C LYS A 247 5.63 15.39 24.13
N CYS A 248 5.87 16.71 24.12
CA CYS A 248 5.06 17.68 23.39
C CYS A 248 5.93 18.64 22.56
N VAL A 249 5.48 18.91 21.34
CA VAL A 249 5.99 19.99 20.51
C VAL A 249 4.93 21.09 20.41
N GLU A 250 5.21 22.23 21.03
CA GLU A 250 4.42 23.44 20.88
C GLU A 250 4.56 24.01 19.46
N ILE A 251 3.44 24.23 18.79
CA ILE A 251 3.32 24.87 17.48
C ILE A 251 3.01 26.35 17.71
N LYS A 252 4.02 27.22 17.55
CA LYS A 252 3.89 28.67 17.68
C LYS A 252 3.60 29.35 16.35
N ASN A 253 2.89 30.47 16.42
CA ASN A 253 2.65 31.39 15.29
C ASN A 253 1.97 30.71 14.09
N ILE A 254 1.03 29.80 14.35
CA ILE A 254 0.21 29.14 13.33
C ILE A 254 -1.25 29.18 13.78
N GLN A 255 -2.17 29.34 12.83
CA GLN A 255 -3.60 29.18 13.09
C GLN A 255 -3.99 27.70 12.96
N TRP A 256 -4.72 27.22 13.97
CA TRP A 256 -5.33 25.90 13.97
C TRP A 256 -6.84 26.07 14.08
N TYR A 257 -7.56 25.42 13.17
CA TYR A 257 -9.01 25.43 13.12
C TYR A 257 -9.52 24.02 13.28
N GLN A 258 -10.22 23.73 14.37
CA GLN A 258 -11.03 22.52 14.44
C GLN A 258 -12.34 22.77 13.70
N LEU A 259 -12.56 22.03 12.61
CA LEU A 259 -13.73 22.19 11.74
C LEU A 259 -14.91 21.42 12.30
N ASN A 260 -15.42 21.89 13.43
CA ASN A 260 -16.57 21.33 14.14
C ASN A 260 -17.76 22.31 14.22
N ASP A 261 -17.57 23.57 13.81
CA ASP A 261 -18.58 24.62 13.72
C ASP A 261 -18.45 25.45 12.42
N TYR A 262 -19.51 26.21 12.12
CA TYR A 262 -19.62 26.97 10.87
C TYR A 262 -18.73 28.21 10.88
N GLU A 263 -18.47 28.77 12.04
CA GLU A 263 -17.62 29.95 12.20
C GLU A 263 -16.16 29.61 11.85
N SER A 264 -15.67 28.46 12.30
CA SER A 264 -14.35 27.94 11.96
C SER A 264 -14.25 27.59 10.47
N LEU A 265 -15.30 26.98 9.91
CA LEU A 265 -15.37 26.72 8.47
C LEU A 265 -15.34 28.02 7.65
N ALA A 266 -16.13 29.01 8.05
CA ALA A 266 -16.14 30.31 7.38
C ALA A 266 -14.79 31.03 7.49
N LEU A 267 -14.03 30.82 8.56
CA LEU A 267 -12.68 31.38 8.71
C LEU A 267 -11.69 30.77 7.72
N VAL A 268 -11.77 29.47 7.47
CA VAL A 268 -10.92 28.77 6.49
C VAL A 268 -11.30 29.14 5.06
N ALA A 269 -12.60 29.27 4.78
CA ALA A 269 -13.11 29.59 3.45
C ALA A 269 -12.93 31.08 3.06
N LYS A 270 -12.37 31.94 3.93
CA LYS A 270 -12.25 33.40 3.69
C LYS A 270 -11.42 33.78 2.47
N ASP A 271 -10.52 32.90 2.02
CA ASP A 271 -9.65 33.15 0.87
C ASP A 271 -10.30 32.74 -0.46
N GLU A 272 -11.48 32.09 -0.42
CA GLU A 272 -12.31 31.85 -1.59
C GLU A 272 -13.38 32.94 -1.70
N GLU A 273 -13.59 33.48 -2.90
CA GLU A 273 -14.80 34.22 -3.19
C GLU A 273 -15.99 33.26 -3.07
N LEU A 274 -16.58 33.14 -1.87
CA LEU A 274 -17.92 32.57 -1.66
C LEU A 274 -18.89 33.43 -2.45
N ASN A 275 -19.04 33.10 -3.73
CA ASN A 275 -19.72 33.93 -4.70
C ASN A 275 -21.22 33.98 -4.39
N ASN A 276 -21.82 35.13 -4.72
CA ASN A 276 -23.25 35.40 -4.57
C ASN A 276 -23.75 35.52 -3.12
N VAL A 277 -23.03 36.27 -2.26
CA VAL A 277 -23.53 36.68 -0.94
C VAL A 277 -23.56 38.21 -0.81
N ILE A 278 -24.69 38.77 -0.34
CA ILE A 278 -24.83 40.20 -0.05
C ILE A 278 -25.13 40.39 1.43
N TYR A 279 -24.28 41.18 2.09
CA TYR A 279 -24.50 41.65 3.45
C TYR A 279 -25.04 43.09 3.43
N ASN A 280 -26.22 43.33 4.01
CA ASN A 280 -26.79 44.67 4.18
C ASN A 280 -27.21 44.89 5.64
N GLU A 281 -26.68 45.93 6.29
CA GLU A 281 -27.05 46.30 7.67
C GLU A 281 -26.99 45.13 8.67
N THR A 282 -26.00 44.23 8.55
CA THR A 282 -25.85 43.05 9.41
C THR A 282 -24.73 43.18 10.43
N THR A 283 -24.91 42.60 11.61
CA THR A 283 -23.89 42.52 12.68
C THR A 283 -23.61 41.06 13.03
N ASN A 284 -22.32 40.68 13.12
CA ASN A 284 -21.88 39.33 13.51
C ASN A 284 -22.62 38.18 12.78
N THR A 285 -22.96 38.38 11.51
CA THR A 285 -23.63 37.38 10.67
C THR A 285 -22.60 36.58 9.88
N THR A 286 -22.72 35.25 9.87
CA THR A 286 -21.87 34.36 9.06
C THR A 286 -22.74 33.72 7.99
N VAL A 287 -22.38 33.87 6.72
CA VAL A 287 -23.04 33.19 5.60
C VAL A 287 -22.04 32.28 4.92
N ILE A 288 -22.42 31.02 4.71
CA ILE A 288 -21.69 30.04 3.91
C ILE A 288 -22.59 29.63 2.76
N ASN A 289 -22.16 29.91 1.53
CA ASN A 289 -22.91 29.61 0.31
C ASN A 289 -22.16 28.56 -0.52
N HIS A 290 -22.56 27.30 -0.42
CA HIS A 290 -22.04 26.19 -1.24
C HIS A 290 -22.94 25.93 -2.46
N SER A 291 -23.52 26.98 -3.05
CA SER A 291 -24.36 26.87 -4.24
C SER A 291 -23.97 27.97 -5.22
N GLU A 292 -23.49 27.59 -6.39
CA GLU A 292 -23.02 28.54 -7.41
C GLU A 292 -24.20 29.32 -8.03
N ASP A 293 -25.38 28.69 -8.13
CA ASP A 293 -26.54 29.24 -8.83
C ASP A 293 -27.44 30.13 -7.96
N LYS A 294 -27.14 30.28 -6.67
CA LYS A 294 -28.02 30.97 -5.71
C LYS A 294 -27.36 32.19 -5.09
N LEU A 295 -28.06 33.32 -5.13
CA LEU A 295 -27.75 34.54 -4.39
C LEU A 295 -28.36 34.50 -2.99
N VAL A 296 -27.52 34.65 -1.96
CA VAL A 296 -27.96 34.77 -0.56
C VAL A 296 -27.83 36.22 -0.10
N VAL A 297 -28.95 36.85 0.23
CA VAL A 297 -28.99 38.22 0.75
C VAL A 297 -29.40 38.20 2.22
N VAL A 298 -28.54 38.72 3.10
CA VAL A 298 -28.83 38.92 4.52
C VAL A 298 -28.97 40.41 4.80
N ASN A 299 -30.14 40.81 5.32
CA ASN A 299 -30.50 42.21 5.53
C ASN A 299 -31.00 42.44 6.95
N GLY A 300 -30.36 43.32 7.72
CA GLY A 300 -30.79 43.69 9.07
C GLY A 300 -30.68 42.57 10.11
N THR A 301 -29.75 41.63 9.94
CA THR A 301 -29.60 40.45 10.81
C THR A 301 -28.48 40.60 11.83
N GLU A 302 -28.66 40.02 13.02
CA GLU A 302 -27.67 40.04 14.11
C GLU A 302 -27.46 38.64 14.69
N ASP A 303 -26.20 38.25 14.94
CA ASP A 303 -25.82 37.00 15.61
C ASP A 303 -26.43 35.72 15.00
N ILE A 304 -26.40 35.60 13.67
CA ILE A 304 -26.87 34.41 12.96
C ILE A 304 -25.78 33.74 12.13
N VAL A 305 -26.02 32.46 11.85
CA VAL A 305 -25.33 31.68 10.83
C VAL A 305 -26.36 31.26 9.78
N VAL A 306 -26.06 31.50 8.51
CA VAL A 306 -26.83 31.05 7.34
C VAL A 306 -25.93 30.12 6.54
N VAL A 307 -26.42 28.92 6.23
CA VAL A 307 -25.72 27.93 5.43
C VAL A 307 -26.63 27.50 4.29
N ASN A 308 -26.21 27.76 3.06
CA ASN A 308 -26.95 27.44 1.85
C ASN A 308 -26.22 26.36 1.05
N THR A 309 -26.98 25.38 0.59
CA THR A 309 -26.58 24.31 -0.34
C THR A 309 -27.63 24.16 -1.43
N ASP A 310 -27.38 23.34 -2.43
CA ASP A 310 -28.31 23.17 -3.56
C ASP A 310 -29.69 22.63 -3.13
N ASP A 311 -29.71 21.75 -2.13
CA ASP A 311 -30.93 21.08 -1.66
C ASP A 311 -31.52 21.66 -0.38
N ALA A 312 -30.71 22.32 0.46
CA ALA A 312 -31.13 22.75 1.79
C ALA A 312 -30.54 24.10 2.25
N VAL A 313 -31.29 24.77 3.11
CA VAL A 313 -30.88 26.00 3.81
C VAL A 313 -30.99 25.78 5.31
N TYR A 314 -29.95 26.16 6.05
CA TYR A 314 -29.93 26.14 7.51
C TYR A 314 -29.65 27.53 8.07
N ILE A 315 -30.48 27.94 9.03
CA ILE A 315 -30.34 29.23 9.71
C ILE A 315 -30.38 28.96 11.20
N LYS A 316 -29.38 29.44 11.94
CA LYS A 316 -29.34 29.39 13.40
C LYS A 316 -28.89 30.70 14.00
N SER A 317 -29.34 30.98 15.21
CA SER A 317 -28.68 31.97 16.06
C SER A 317 -27.34 31.40 16.55
N LYS A 318 -26.31 32.24 16.60
CA LYS A 318 -25.01 31.93 17.23
C LYS A 318 -25.15 31.63 18.72
N ASN A 319 -26.21 32.12 19.36
CA ASN A 319 -26.51 31.90 20.77
C ASN A 319 -27.32 30.61 21.04
N ALA A 320 -27.69 29.86 20.00
CA ALA A 320 -28.46 28.63 20.15
C ALA A 320 -27.65 27.52 20.84
N LYS A 321 -28.22 26.91 21.89
CA LYS A 321 -27.55 25.86 22.70
C LYS A 321 -27.74 24.44 22.15
N HIS A 322 -28.74 24.21 21.30
CA HIS A 322 -29.06 22.88 20.77
C HIS A 322 -28.22 22.56 19.54
N ASN A 323 -27.65 21.35 19.50
CA ASN A 323 -26.88 20.86 18.37
C ASN A 323 -27.84 20.35 17.27
N ILE A 324 -27.57 20.71 16.02
CA ILE A 324 -28.32 20.25 14.84
C ILE A 324 -28.35 18.71 14.73
N LYS A 325 -27.31 18.03 15.26
CA LYS A 325 -27.25 16.56 15.31
C LYS A 325 -28.47 15.92 15.96
N ASP A 326 -28.91 16.44 17.10
CA ASP A 326 -30.04 15.89 17.86
C ASP A 326 -31.35 16.05 17.07
N PHE A 327 -31.48 17.16 16.33
CA PHE A 327 -32.63 17.42 15.49
C PHE A 327 -32.67 16.49 14.27
N ILE A 328 -31.54 16.32 13.58
CA ILE A 328 -31.44 15.46 12.39
C ILE A 328 -31.89 14.03 12.69
N VAL A 329 -31.46 13.47 13.83
CA VAL A 329 -31.85 12.11 14.26
C VAL A 329 -33.37 11.95 14.34
N ASN A 330 -34.08 12.97 14.82
CA ASN A 330 -35.53 12.92 15.01
C ASN A 330 -36.32 13.07 13.71
N VAL A 331 -35.78 13.79 12.72
CA VAL A 331 -36.49 14.09 11.46
C VAL A 331 -36.14 13.15 10.30
N LYS A 332 -35.09 12.35 10.46
CA LYS A 332 -34.56 11.41 9.46
C LYS A 332 -35.62 10.49 8.83
N LYS A 333 -36.57 9.96 9.61
CA LYS A 333 -37.63 9.08 9.08
C LYS A 333 -38.51 9.75 8.01
N LYS A 334 -38.68 11.07 8.10
CA LYS A 334 -39.54 11.84 7.19
C LYS A 334 -38.76 12.57 6.11
N PHE A 335 -37.55 13.03 6.44
CA PHE A 335 -36.73 13.90 5.58
C PHE A 335 -35.36 13.29 5.26
N GLY A 336 -35.23 11.96 5.30
CA GLY A 336 -33.98 11.23 5.09
C GLY A 336 -33.21 11.65 3.82
N LYS A 337 -33.93 11.99 2.74
CA LYS A 337 -33.36 12.55 1.51
C LYS A 337 -32.44 13.75 1.77
N TYR A 338 -32.82 14.67 2.65
CA TYR A 338 -32.08 15.90 2.96
C TYR A 338 -31.11 15.75 4.13
N THR A 339 -31.17 14.66 4.90
CA THR A 339 -30.32 14.45 6.09
C THR A 339 -29.22 13.44 5.87
N ASP A 340 -29.49 12.40 5.08
CA ASP A 340 -28.58 11.27 4.94
C ASP A 340 -27.72 11.36 3.68
N ARG A 341 -28.25 11.98 2.63
CA ARG A 341 -27.71 11.94 1.27
C ARG A 341 -27.28 13.32 0.82
N LEU A 342 -26.12 13.37 0.17
CA LEU A 342 -25.77 14.44 -0.75
C LEU A 342 -26.14 13.96 -2.14
N HIS A 343 -26.46 14.90 -3.03
CA HIS A 343 -26.80 14.57 -4.41
C HIS A 343 -25.58 14.09 -5.23
N LEU A 344 -24.40 13.93 -4.62
CA LEU A 344 -23.14 13.50 -5.24
C LEU A 344 -22.70 12.13 -4.69
N TYR A 345 -22.32 11.23 -5.57
CA TYR A 345 -21.92 9.86 -5.25
C TYR A 345 -20.59 9.51 -5.91
N TYR A 346 -19.67 8.91 -5.15
CA TYR A 346 -18.41 8.38 -5.66
C TYR A 346 -18.54 6.89 -6.00
N ARG A 347 -17.83 6.47 -7.06
CA ARG A 347 -17.73 5.10 -7.57
C ARG A 347 -16.29 4.83 -8.02
N ALA A 348 -15.94 3.57 -8.20
CA ALA A 348 -14.60 3.15 -8.66
C ALA A 348 -14.17 3.78 -10.00
N TRP A 349 -15.13 4.23 -10.81
CA TRP A 349 -14.89 4.83 -12.13
C TRP A 349 -14.99 6.36 -12.16
N GLY A 350 -15.42 7.01 -11.07
CA GLY A 350 -15.72 8.43 -11.08
C GLY A 350 -16.83 8.84 -10.12
N THR A 351 -17.62 9.82 -10.51
CA THR A 351 -18.75 10.32 -9.71
C THR A 351 -20.03 10.42 -10.53
N TYR A 352 -21.18 10.41 -9.84
CA TYR A 352 -22.41 10.93 -10.42
C TYR A 352 -23.14 11.82 -9.43
N GLN A 353 -23.76 12.87 -9.95
CA GLN A 353 -24.59 13.80 -9.22
C GLN A 353 -26.02 13.75 -9.75
N ILE A 354 -27.01 13.57 -8.86
CA ILE A 354 -28.43 13.66 -9.23
C ILE A 354 -28.83 15.12 -9.30
N LEU A 355 -29.04 15.63 -10.53
CA LEU A 355 -29.45 17.01 -10.77
C LEU A 355 -30.96 17.20 -10.57
N SER A 356 -31.76 16.21 -10.99
CA SER A 356 -33.22 16.24 -10.85
C SER A 356 -33.80 14.83 -10.82
N GLU A 357 -34.90 14.65 -10.09
CA GLU A 357 -35.64 13.39 -10.05
C GLU A 357 -37.14 13.65 -9.88
N GLY A 358 -37.97 12.84 -10.53
CA GLY A 358 -39.41 12.91 -10.42
C GLY A 358 -40.08 11.59 -10.78
N LEU A 359 -41.41 11.59 -10.87
CA LEU A 359 -42.15 10.41 -11.31
C LEU A 359 -41.82 10.13 -12.78
N GLY A 360 -41.14 9.01 -13.05
CA GLY A 360 -40.82 8.53 -14.40
C GLY A 360 -39.51 9.06 -15.01
N TYR A 361 -38.74 9.91 -14.31
CA TYR A 361 -37.45 10.37 -14.80
C TYR A 361 -36.41 10.63 -13.71
N LYS A 362 -35.13 10.53 -14.09
CA LYS A 362 -33.98 10.97 -13.29
C LYS A 362 -32.92 11.56 -14.20
N VAL A 363 -32.34 12.69 -13.81
CA VAL A 363 -31.26 13.36 -14.52
C VAL A 363 -30.01 13.35 -13.66
N LYS A 364 -28.91 12.88 -14.22
CA LYS A 364 -27.60 12.87 -13.55
C LYS A 364 -26.55 13.59 -14.37
N LYS A 365 -25.60 14.21 -13.67
CA LYS A 365 -24.27 14.54 -14.20
C LYS A 365 -23.34 13.41 -13.80
N VAL A 366 -22.78 12.69 -14.77
CA VAL A 366 -21.85 11.58 -14.55
C VAL A 366 -20.47 12.03 -15.01
N THR A 367 -19.48 11.93 -14.13
CA THR A 367 -18.09 12.26 -14.42
C THR A 367 -17.26 10.99 -14.35
N VAL A 368 -16.72 10.53 -15.47
CA VAL A 368 -15.83 9.37 -15.56
C VAL A 368 -14.39 9.86 -15.51
N PHE A 369 -13.64 9.40 -14.50
CA PHE A 369 -12.26 9.83 -14.27
C PHE A 369 -11.29 9.25 -15.31
N PRO A 370 -10.08 9.83 -15.45
CA PRO A 370 -9.08 9.40 -16.42
C PRO A 370 -8.76 7.91 -16.32
N ASN A 371 -8.66 7.23 -17.46
CA ASN A 371 -8.35 5.79 -17.55
C ASN A 371 -9.33 4.87 -16.79
N LYS A 372 -10.56 5.33 -16.50
CA LYS A 372 -11.59 4.53 -15.84
C LYS A 372 -12.70 4.10 -16.80
N LYS A 373 -13.42 3.04 -16.41
CA LYS A 373 -14.58 2.54 -17.15
C LYS A 373 -15.65 1.99 -16.23
N MET A 374 -16.91 2.10 -16.66
CA MET A 374 -18.04 1.48 -16.01
C MET A 374 -18.14 -0.01 -16.36
N SER A 375 -18.78 -0.78 -15.48
CA SER A 375 -19.14 -2.18 -15.76
C SER A 375 -20.10 -2.27 -16.94
N LEU A 376 -19.99 -3.32 -17.76
CA LEU A 376 -20.96 -3.61 -18.80
C LEU A 376 -22.27 -4.10 -18.18
N HIS A 377 -23.35 -3.37 -18.41
CA HIS A 377 -24.64 -3.65 -17.79
C HIS A 377 -25.80 -3.28 -18.71
N LYS A 378 -27.01 -3.66 -18.31
CA LYS A 378 -28.26 -3.23 -18.94
C LYS A 378 -29.29 -2.90 -17.88
N HIS A 379 -30.38 -2.25 -18.29
CA HIS A 379 -31.52 -1.99 -17.43
C HIS A 379 -32.78 -2.62 -17.98
N SER A 380 -33.64 -3.17 -17.12
CA SER A 380 -34.85 -3.86 -17.56
C SER A 380 -36.07 -2.96 -17.70
N TYR A 381 -36.13 -1.84 -16.98
CA TYR A 381 -37.34 -1.01 -16.91
C TYR A 381 -37.14 0.45 -17.31
N ARG A 382 -35.95 0.80 -17.81
CA ARG A 382 -35.62 2.17 -18.22
C ARG A 382 -34.75 2.20 -19.46
N SER A 383 -34.91 3.27 -20.23
CA SER A 383 -33.96 3.69 -21.26
C SER A 383 -33.17 4.89 -20.77
N GLU A 384 -32.03 5.13 -21.39
CA GLU A 384 -31.16 6.24 -21.05
C GLU A 384 -30.82 7.08 -22.28
N HIS A 385 -30.60 8.35 -22.05
CA HIS A 385 -30.04 9.25 -23.05
C HIS A 385 -28.82 9.92 -22.45
N TRP A 386 -27.66 9.73 -23.07
CA TRP A 386 -26.42 10.35 -22.63
C TRP A 386 -26.02 11.45 -23.59
N SER A 387 -25.70 12.61 -23.04
CA SER A 387 -25.12 13.73 -23.76
C SER A 387 -23.72 13.97 -23.24
N VAL A 388 -22.70 13.85 -24.10
CA VAL A 388 -21.33 14.16 -23.70
C VAL A 388 -21.18 15.68 -23.62
N VAL A 389 -20.77 16.19 -22.47
CA VAL A 389 -20.60 17.63 -22.21
C VAL A 389 -19.14 18.03 -22.27
N GLU A 390 -18.25 17.15 -21.80
CA GLU A 390 -16.81 17.41 -21.69
C GLU A 390 -16.04 16.11 -21.95
N GLY A 391 -14.87 16.22 -22.59
CA GLY A 391 -13.98 15.11 -22.91
C GLY A 391 -14.43 14.26 -24.10
N VAL A 392 -13.81 13.09 -24.23
CA VAL A 392 -14.08 12.09 -25.28
C VAL A 392 -14.45 10.76 -24.62
N ALA A 393 -15.67 10.31 -24.85
CA ALA A 393 -16.22 9.08 -24.27
C ALA A 393 -16.13 7.91 -25.25
N LEU A 394 -15.61 6.76 -24.81
CA LEU A 394 -15.75 5.51 -25.54
C LEU A 394 -16.96 4.75 -25.00
N ILE A 395 -18.01 4.67 -25.80
CA ILE A 395 -19.27 4.04 -25.42
C ILE A 395 -19.41 2.73 -26.17
N GLU A 396 -19.55 1.64 -25.41
CA GLU A 396 -19.93 0.34 -25.95
C GLU A 396 -21.45 0.18 -25.82
N LEU A 397 -22.11 -0.19 -26.91
CA LEU A 397 -23.54 -0.49 -26.96
C LEU A 397 -23.76 -1.75 -27.80
N GLU A 398 -24.36 -2.79 -27.22
CA GLU A 398 -24.61 -4.09 -27.86
C GLU A 398 -23.35 -4.71 -28.51
N GLY A 399 -22.19 -4.54 -27.86
CA GLY A 399 -20.90 -5.06 -28.32
C GLY A 399 -20.22 -4.23 -29.41
N ILE A 400 -20.78 -3.07 -29.77
CA ILE A 400 -20.16 -2.10 -30.69
C ILE A 400 -19.62 -0.94 -29.87
N THR A 401 -18.31 -0.72 -29.92
CA THR A 401 -17.65 0.44 -29.30
C THR A 401 -17.53 1.58 -30.29
N MET A 402 -17.95 2.77 -29.85
CA MET A 402 -17.93 4.01 -30.62
C MET A 402 -17.38 5.14 -29.76
N GLU A 403 -16.70 6.10 -30.38
CA GLU A 403 -16.19 7.30 -29.73
C GLU A 403 -17.23 8.42 -29.86
N PHE A 404 -17.42 9.20 -28.80
CA PHE A 404 -18.32 10.33 -28.72
C PHE A 404 -17.61 11.56 -28.12
N GLU A 405 -17.61 12.66 -28.85
CA GLU A 405 -17.05 13.95 -28.44
C GLU A 405 -18.10 14.83 -27.73
N ALA A 406 -17.63 15.89 -27.08
CA ALA A 406 -18.50 16.90 -26.47
C ALA A 406 -19.53 17.47 -27.47
N GLY A 407 -20.81 17.43 -27.10
CA GLY A 407 -21.96 17.82 -27.90
C GLY A 407 -22.69 16.66 -28.58
N GLU A 408 -22.08 15.47 -28.63
CA GLU A 408 -22.70 14.27 -29.20
C GLU A 408 -23.60 13.54 -28.19
N ASN A 409 -24.51 12.73 -28.71
CA ASN A 409 -25.56 12.10 -27.93
C ASN A 409 -25.70 10.62 -28.30
N VAL A 410 -25.96 9.78 -27.30
CA VAL A 410 -26.31 8.37 -27.49
C VAL A 410 -27.63 8.06 -26.80
N TYR A 411 -28.48 7.30 -27.49
CA TYR A 411 -29.66 6.69 -26.89
C TYR A 411 -29.34 5.24 -26.54
N VAL A 412 -29.58 4.88 -25.29
CA VAL A 412 -29.41 3.53 -24.76
C VAL A 412 -30.79 2.93 -24.51
N PRO A 413 -31.24 2.00 -25.37
CA PRO A 413 -32.53 1.34 -25.19
C PRO A 413 -32.57 0.51 -23.90
N ALA A 414 -33.77 0.32 -23.35
CA ALA A 414 -33.98 -0.70 -22.33
C ALA A 414 -33.54 -2.08 -22.85
N GLU A 415 -33.04 -2.92 -21.95
CA GLU A 415 -32.47 -4.24 -22.18
C GLU A 415 -31.15 -4.28 -22.99
N ALA A 416 -30.65 -3.12 -23.48
CA ALA A 416 -29.40 -3.06 -24.20
C ALA A 416 -28.18 -3.07 -23.27
N TYR A 417 -27.19 -3.91 -23.54
CA TYR A 417 -25.91 -3.91 -22.85
C TYR A 417 -25.07 -2.72 -23.26
N HIS A 418 -24.59 -1.96 -22.28
CA HIS A 418 -23.79 -0.76 -22.52
C HIS A 418 -22.78 -0.48 -21.42
N ARG A 419 -21.73 0.28 -21.75
CA ARG A 419 -20.77 0.88 -20.82
C ARG A 419 -20.13 2.12 -21.42
N ILE A 420 -19.64 3.00 -20.55
CA ILE A 420 -18.76 4.12 -20.89
C ILE A 420 -17.36 3.87 -20.35
N SER A 421 -16.35 4.24 -21.13
CA SER A 421 -14.94 4.23 -20.80
C SER A 421 -14.34 5.60 -21.11
N ASN A 422 -13.39 6.02 -20.27
CA ASN A 422 -12.54 7.19 -20.48
C ASN A 422 -11.10 6.69 -20.61
N GLU A 423 -10.53 6.71 -21.82
CA GLU A 423 -9.14 6.35 -22.09
C GLU A 423 -8.21 7.58 -22.15
N SER A 424 -8.74 8.76 -21.82
CA SER A 424 -7.99 10.00 -21.80
C SER A 424 -7.38 10.29 -20.42
N ASN A 425 -6.52 11.30 -20.38
CA ASN A 425 -5.91 11.83 -19.15
C ASN A 425 -6.74 12.92 -18.46
N GLU A 426 -7.90 13.29 -19.02
CA GLU A 426 -8.81 14.31 -18.48
C GLU A 426 -10.17 13.69 -18.14
N ASN A 427 -10.99 14.39 -17.38
CA ASN A 427 -12.33 13.92 -17.05
C ASN A 427 -13.25 13.89 -18.27
N VAL A 428 -14.15 12.91 -18.33
CA VAL A 428 -15.28 12.89 -19.24
C VAL A 428 -16.55 13.17 -18.47
N VAL A 429 -17.34 14.15 -18.89
CA VAL A 429 -18.62 14.51 -18.25
C VAL A 429 -19.76 14.23 -19.20
N ILE A 430 -20.76 13.49 -18.74
CA ILE A 430 -22.01 13.23 -19.46
C ILE A 430 -23.22 13.68 -18.65
N ILE A 431 -24.27 14.16 -19.32
CA ILE A 431 -25.61 14.25 -18.74
C ILE A 431 -26.38 13.00 -19.11
N GLU A 432 -26.74 12.21 -18.10
CA GLU A 432 -27.54 11.00 -18.24
C GLU A 432 -28.99 11.31 -17.87
N VAL A 433 -29.92 11.08 -18.80
CA VAL A 433 -31.36 11.17 -18.57
C VAL A 433 -31.95 9.77 -18.60
N GLU A 434 -32.36 9.27 -17.44
CA GLU A 434 -33.06 8.00 -17.28
C GLU A 434 -34.57 8.22 -17.40
N ILE A 435 -35.25 7.41 -18.21
CA ILE A 435 -36.72 7.44 -18.40
C ILE A 435 -37.29 6.03 -18.24
N GLY A 436 -38.27 5.85 -17.36
CA GLY A 436 -38.87 4.54 -17.10
C GLY A 436 -39.77 4.48 -15.87
N ASP A 437 -40.51 3.38 -15.72
CA ASP A 437 -41.45 3.16 -14.61
C ASP A 437 -40.74 2.79 -13.29
N TYR A 438 -39.48 2.33 -13.37
CA TYR A 438 -38.67 1.94 -12.24
C TYR A 438 -37.22 2.41 -12.43
N LEU A 439 -36.76 3.35 -11.59
CA LEU A 439 -35.48 4.06 -11.75
C LEU A 439 -34.51 3.83 -10.59
N ASN A 440 -34.58 2.67 -9.95
CA ASN A 440 -33.65 2.28 -8.88
C ASN A 440 -32.42 1.57 -9.47
N GLU A 441 -31.24 1.70 -8.87
CA GLU A 441 -30.03 0.96 -9.26
C GLU A 441 -30.22 -0.57 -9.16
N GLN A 442 -31.24 -1.06 -8.45
CA GLN A 442 -31.63 -2.48 -8.45
C GLN A 442 -32.12 -2.99 -9.81
N ASP A 443 -32.42 -2.11 -10.77
CA ASP A 443 -32.76 -2.45 -12.16
C ASP A 443 -31.53 -2.80 -13.00
N ILE A 444 -30.32 -2.66 -12.46
CA ILE A 444 -29.09 -2.99 -13.16
C ILE A 444 -28.97 -4.52 -13.24
N VAL A 445 -29.15 -5.05 -14.45
CA VAL A 445 -28.83 -6.45 -14.76
C VAL A 445 -27.45 -6.46 -15.39
N SER A 446 -26.43 -6.56 -14.55
CA SER A 446 -25.09 -6.86 -15.03
C SER A 446 -25.11 -8.21 -15.74
N LYS A 447 -24.45 -8.31 -16.89
CA LYS A 447 -24.04 -9.63 -17.37
C LYS A 447 -23.10 -10.14 -16.30
N ASN A 448 -23.46 -11.23 -15.62
CA ASN A 448 -22.55 -11.88 -14.68
C ASN A 448 -21.27 -12.20 -15.47
N TYR A 449 -20.27 -11.36 -15.30
CA TYR A 449 -18.90 -11.74 -15.57
C TYR A 449 -18.46 -12.56 -14.37
N LYS A 450 -18.68 -13.87 -14.50
CA LYS A 450 -17.76 -14.85 -13.96
C LYS A 450 -16.42 -14.84 -14.70
N ASP A 451 -16.30 -14.09 -15.80
CA ASP A 451 -15.05 -13.92 -16.52
C ASP A 451 -14.53 -12.50 -16.29
N LEU A 452 -13.57 -12.39 -15.39
CA LEU A 452 -12.49 -11.45 -15.65
C LEU A 452 -12.06 -11.69 -17.11
N GLY A 453 -12.31 -10.73 -17.99
CA GLY A 453 -11.62 -10.64 -19.27
C GLY A 453 -10.18 -10.27 -18.98
N ASP A 454 -9.49 -11.20 -18.32
CA ASP A 454 -8.09 -11.15 -17.98
C ASP A 454 -7.36 -11.67 -19.20
N VAL A 455 -6.89 -10.75 -20.03
CA VAL A 455 -6.06 -11.11 -21.19
C VAL A 455 -4.64 -11.49 -20.72
N SER A 456 -4.43 -11.83 -19.44
CA SER A 456 -3.11 -12.15 -18.89
C SER A 456 -2.96 -13.46 -18.10
N LYS A 457 -4.00 -14.28 -17.89
CA LYS A 457 -3.91 -15.51 -17.04
C LYS A 457 -3.35 -16.78 -17.71
N GLU A 458 -2.44 -16.65 -18.66
CA GLU A 458 -1.78 -17.81 -19.25
C GLU A 458 -0.61 -18.28 -18.36
N ILE A 459 -0.42 -19.60 -18.21
CA ILE A 459 0.78 -20.17 -17.59
C ILE A 459 1.95 -19.89 -18.55
N ILE A 460 2.96 -19.14 -18.12
CA ILE A 460 4.08 -18.74 -18.99
C ILE A 460 5.29 -19.63 -18.74
N LYS A 461 5.67 -20.45 -19.72
CA LYS A 461 6.91 -21.23 -19.68
C LYS A 461 8.09 -20.40 -20.19
N LEU A 462 9.17 -20.39 -19.43
CA LEU A 462 10.37 -19.61 -19.71
C LEU A 462 11.52 -20.48 -20.21
N SER A 463 12.25 -19.98 -21.20
CA SER A 463 13.56 -20.46 -21.58
C SER A 463 14.62 -19.57 -20.95
N PRO A 464 15.66 -20.13 -20.31
CA PRO A 464 16.66 -19.35 -19.61
C PRO A 464 17.66 -18.66 -20.53
N VAL A 465 18.48 -17.77 -19.95
CA VAL A 465 19.73 -17.26 -20.55
C VAL A 465 20.94 -17.85 -19.86
N PHE A 466 21.94 -18.25 -20.64
CA PHE A 466 23.13 -18.95 -20.14
C PHE A 466 24.34 -18.03 -19.96
N LYS A 467 25.21 -18.36 -19.00
CA LYS A 467 26.51 -17.71 -18.77
C LYS A 467 27.63 -18.75 -18.70
N ASP A 468 28.78 -18.47 -19.32
CA ASP A 468 29.92 -19.38 -19.50
C ASP A 468 31.11 -19.05 -18.58
N TYR A 469 30.83 -18.67 -17.32
CA TYR A 469 31.89 -18.26 -16.39
C TYR A 469 32.92 -19.37 -16.12
N LEU A 470 34.16 -18.96 -15.86
CA LEU A 470 35.36 -19.81 -15.75
C LEU A 470 35.28 -20.96 -14.72
N TRP A 471 34.37 -20.83 -13.75
CA TRP A 471 34.15 -21.81 -12.68
C TRP A 471 33.07 -22.83 -13.01
N GLY A 472 32.34 -22.64 -14.11
CA GLY A 472 31.22 -23.49 -14.51
C GLY A 472 31.61 -24.90 -14.88
N GLY A 473 30.63 -25.79 -14.83
CA GLY A 473 30.72 -27.14 -15.38
C GLY A 473 29.82 -27.35 -16.60
N ASN A 474 29.43 -28.59 -16.80
CA ASN A 474 28.56 -29.04 -17.88
C ASN A 474 27.30 -29.76 -17.38
N ARG A 475 27.04 -29.76 -16.06
CA ARG A 475 25.92 -30.49 -15.46
C ARG A 475 24.57 -29.93 -15.88
N LEU A 476 24.47 -28.61 -16.07
CA LEU A 476 23.25 -27.99 -16.60
C LEU A 476 22.89 -28.53 -17.99
N VAL A 477 23.88 -28.78 -18.84
CA VAL A 477 23.67 -29.39 -20.16
C VAL A 477 23.28 -30.86 -20.02
N THR A 478 24.07 -31.64 -19.27
CA THR A 478 23.92 -33.11 -19.23
C THR A 478 22.76 -33.61 -18.36
N GLU A 479 22.33 -32.84 -17.36
CA GLU A 479 21.32 -33.26 -16.38
C GLU A 479 20.01 -32.47 -16.43
N PHE A 480 19.98 -31.30 -17.09
CA PHE A 480 18.83 -30.38 -17.15
C PHE A 480 18.49 -29.92 -18.57
N ASP A 481 19.09 -30.55 -19.60
CA ASP A 481 18.89 -30.25 -21.02
C ASP A 481 19.07 -28.77 -21.40
N LYS A 482 19.96 -28.05 -20.70
CA LYS A 482 20.27 -26.63 -20.95
C LYS A 482 21.23 -26.47 -22.12
N ASN A 483 20.80 -26.93 -23.29
CA ASN A 483 21.62 -26.96 -24.50
C ASN A 483 21.89 -25.54 -25.03
N CYS A 484 23.16 -25.22 -25.25
CA CYS A 484 23.63 -24.00 -25.88
C CYS A 484 25.00 -24.22 -26.53
N ASP A 485 25.52 -23.20 -27.21
CA ASP A 485 26.80 -23.28 -27.93
C ASP A 485 28.04 -23.11 -27.03
N TYR A 486 27.87 -23.05 -25.71
CA TYR A 486 28.98 -22.92 -24.77
C TYR A 486 29.56 -24.28 -24.38
N ASP A 487 30.89 -24.35 -24.31
CA ASP A 487 31.60 -25.52 -23.76
C ASP A 487 31.32 -25.73 -22.26
N VAL A 488 31.01 -24.64 -21.56
CA VAL A 488 30.75 -24.56 -20.12
C VAL A 488 29.51 -23.72 -19.89
N VAL A 489 28.58 -24.22 -19.08
CA VAL A 489 27.38 -23.49 -18.65
C VAL A 489 27.45 -23.34 -17.14
N ALA A 490 27.91 -22.18 -16.70
CA ALA A 490 28.11 -21.85 -15.29
C ALA A 490 26.80 -21.45 -14.62
N GLU A 491 26.03 -20.58 -15.27
CA GLU A 491 24.72 -20.13 -14.81
C GLU A 491 23.67 -20.32 -15.89
N SER A 492 22.45 -20.65 -15.46
CA SER A 492 21.24 -20.61 -16.26
C SER A 492 20.23 -19.72 -15.54
N TRP A 493 19.92 -18.56 -16.11
CA TRP A 493 19.00 -17.59 -15.53
C TRP A 493 17.58 -17.98 -15.91
N GLU A 494 16.90 -18.69 -15.02
CA GLU A 494 15.62 -19.36 -15.24
C GLU A 494 14.45 -18.37 -15.31
N LEU A 495 14.38 -17.45 -14.33
CA LEU A 495 13.44 -16.34 -14.28
C LEU A 495 14.24 -15.05 -14.20
N SER A 496 14.26 -14.27 -15.27
CA SER A 496 15.00 -13.01 -15.30
C SER A 496 14.34 -11.98 -16.22
N ALA A 497 14.08 -10.79 -15.66
CA ALA A 497 13.82 -9.58 -16.42
C ALA A 497 15.01 -8.60 -16.37
N HIS A 498 16.18 -9.06 -15.90
CA HIS A 498 17.34 -8.22 -15.68
C HIS A 498 18.04 -7.91 -17.00
N LYS A 499 18.45 -6.64 -17.20
CA LYS A 499 19.08 -6.15 -18.44
C LYS A 499 20.32 -6.95 -18.92
N ALA A 500 21.02 -7.61 -17.99
CA ALA A 500 22.18 -8.45 -18.29
C ALA A 500 21.84 -9.83 -18.87
N GLY A 501 20.56 -10.22 -18.89
CA GLY A 501 20.09 -11.46 -19.49
C GLY A 501 18.61 -11.70 -19.17
N ASN A 502 17.75 -11.55 -20.16
CA ASN A 502 16.30 -11.76 -20.03
C ASN A 502 15.92 -13.19 -20.41
N SER A 503 15.16 -13.89 -19.57
CA SER A 503 14.51 -15.15 -19.98
C SER A 503 13.59 -14.91 -21.17
N ILE A 504 13.28 -15.95 -21.95
CA ILE A 504 12.43 -15.85 -23.13
C ILE A 504 11.12 -16.60 -22.89
N VAL A 505 9.99 -15.97 -23.22
CA VAL A 505 8.67 -16.61 -23.20
C VAL A 505 8.58 -17.67 -24.30
N THR A 506 8.16 -18.90 -23.99
CA THR A 506 8.23 -20.04 -24.93
C THR A 506 6.87 -20.51 -25.46
N ASN A 507 5.77 -20.05 -24.88
CA ASN A 507 4.41 -20.40 -25.25
C ASN A 507 3.51 -19.16 -25.32
N GLY A 508 2.26 -19.38 -25.71
CA GLY A 508 1.25 -18.34 -25.71
C GLY A 508 1.45 -17.27 -26.76
N ARG A 509 0.67 -16.20 -26.61
CA ARG A 509 0.66 -15.03 -27.51
C ARG A 509 2.02 -14.32 -27.58
N TYR A 510 2.80 -14.36 -26.50
CA TYR A 510 4.07 -13.64 -26.35
C TYR A 510 5.30 -14.52 -26.60
N LYS A 511 5.12 -15.70 -27.21
CA LYS A 511 6.22 -16.61 -27.54
C LYS A 511 7.34 -15.89 -28.32
N GLY A 512 8.57 -16.07 -27.87
CA GLY A 512 9.78 -15.49 -28.43
C GLY A 512 10.14 -14.12 -27.86
N LEU A 513 9.27 -13.51 -27.04
CA LEU A 513 9.53 -12.22 -26.41
C LEU A 513 10.43 -12.38 -25.17
N GLU A 514 11.30 -11.40 -24.95
CA GLU A 514 12.04 -11.27 -23.70
C GLU A 514 11.07 -11.07 -22.53
N PHE A 515 11.32 -11.72 -21.39
CA PHE A 515 10.41 -11.71 -20.25
C PHE A 515 10.20 -10.30 -19.70
N GLY A 516 11.23 -9.46 -19.61
CA GLY A 516 11.06 -8.05 -19.26
C GLY A 516 10.16 -7.29 -20.24
N LYS A 517 10.26 -7.56 -21.54
CA LYS A 517 9.37 -6.97 -22.56
C LYS A 517 7.95 -7.52 -22.51
N TYR A 518 7.79 -8.78 -22.11
CA TYR A 518 6.49 -9.34 -21.79
C TYR A 518 5.83 -8.58 -20.63
N LEU A 519 6.57 -8.35 -19.54
CA LEU A 519 6.08 -7.59 -18.38
C LEU A 519 5.69 -6.14 -18.74
N GLU A 520 6.42 -5.48 -19.64
CA GLU A 520 6.08 -4.13 -20.12
C GLU A 520 4.79 -4.07 -20.97
N GLN A 521 4.37 -5.19 -21.58
CA GLN A 521 3.26 -5.24 -22.56
C GLN A 521 1.93 -5.75 -22.00
N ILE A 522 1.94 -6.22 -20.76
CA ILE A 522 0.78 -6.79 -20.08
C ILE A 522 0.32 -5.84 -18.96
N GLU A 523 -0.97 -5.83 -18.67
CA GLU A 523 -1.58 -4.95 -17.67
C GLU A 523 -0.88 -5.10 -16.29
N ASP A 524 -0.84 -4.03 -15.49
CA ASP A 524 -0.04 -3.90 -14.25
C ASP A 524 -0.35 -4.92 -13.12
N ASP A 525 -1.32 -5.83 -13.29
CA ASP A 525 -1.79 -6.78 -12.26
C ASP A 525 -1.14 -8.19 -12.34
N VAL A 526 -0.27 -8.45 -13.32
CA VAL A 526 0.30 -9.81 -13.52
C VAL A 526 1.33 -10.25 -12.48
N VAL A 527 1.98 -9.31 -11.81
CA VAL A 527 3.01 -9.57 -10.80
C VAL A 527 2.46 -9.53 -9.38
N GLY A 528 1.23 -9.03 -9.22
CA GLY A 528 0.52 -8.90 -7.96
C GLY A 528 0.92 -7.66 -7.14
N TRP A 529 0.03 -7.25 -6.23
CA TRP A 529 0.13 -5.97 -5.53
C TRP A 529 1.40 -5.83 -4.66
N LYS A 530 2.00 -6.92 -4.19
CA LYS A 530 3.28 -6.84 -3.45
C LYS A 530 4.43 -6.37 -4.33
N CYS A 531 4.32 -6.52 -5.64
CA CYS A 531 5.34 -6.11 -6.61
C CYS A 531 5.21 -4.64 -7.02
N VAL A 532 4.08 -3.97 -6.73
CA VAL A 532 3.81 -2.56 -7.13
C VAL A 532 4.83 -1.58 -6.53
N ALA A 533 5.42 -1.91 -5.39
CA ALA A 533 6.45 -1.06 -4.77
C ALA A 533 7.80 -1.06 -5.52
N PHE A 534 8.00 -1.96 -6.49
CA PHE A 534 9.25 -2.13 -7.21
C PHE A 534 9.16 -1.53 -8.62
N GLU A 535 10.02 -0.57 -8.94
CA GLU A 535 10.15 0.03 -10.28
C GLU A 535 10.53 -0.98 -11.39
N GLN A 536 11.16 -2.09 -11.04
CA GLN A 536 11.59 -3.17 -11.93
C GLN A 536 11.18 -4.51 -11.31
N PHE A 537 11.09 -5.55 -12.14
CA PHE A 537 10.75 -6.90 -11.65
C PHE A 537 11.69 -7.32 -10.51
N PRO A 538 11.17 -7.77 -9.35
CA PRO A 538 11.95 -7.80 -8.11
C PRO A 538 12.83 -9.05 -7.95
N MET A 539 12.67 -10.08 -8.78
CA MET A 539 13.27 -11.41 -8.55
C MET A 539 14.13 -11.89 -9.72
N LEU A 540 15.20 -12.61 -9.39
CA LEU A 540 16.03 -13.36 -10.33
C LEU A 540 16.24 -14.77 -9.77
N ILE A 541 15.94 -15.79 -10.58
CA ILE A 541 16.18 -17.20 -10.22
C ILE A 541 17.20 -17.81 -11.18
N LYS A 542 18.18 -18.53 -10.63
CA LYS A 542 19.26 -19.14 -11.41
C LYS A 542 19.52 -20.59 -11.00
N PHE A 543 19.97 -21.39 -11.95
CA PHE A 543 20.78 -22.57 -11.65
C PHE A 543 22.26 -22.24 -11.78
N ILE A 544 23.06 -22.75 -10.85
CA ILE A 544 24.51 -22.54 -10.76
C ILE A 544 25.21 -23.91 -10.69
N ASP A 545 26.06 -24.22 -11.67
CA ASP A 545 26.93 -25.40 -11.66
C ASP A 545 28.36 -24.99 -11.29
N ALA A 546 28.65 -25.01 -9.98
CA ALA A 546 29.93 -24.63 -9.42
C ALA A 546 30.95 -25.79 -9.49
N LYS A 547 31.45 -26.11 -10.69
CA LYS A 547 32.51 -27.12 -10.86
C LYS A 547 33.82 -26.73 -10.16
N LYS A 548 34.12 -25.43 -10.09
CA LYS A 548 35.24 -24.83 -9.34
C LYS A 548 34.69 -23.83 -8.33
N PRO A 549 35.44 -23.49 -7.25
CA PRO A 549 34.94 -22.53 -6.26
C PRO A 549 34.70 -21.15 -6.88
N LEU A 550 33.62 -20.48 -6.49
CA LEU A 550 33.33 -19.11 -6.88
C LEU A 550 34.15 -18.12 -6.02
N SER A 551 34.26 -16.88 -6.47
CA SER A 551 34.97 -15.85 -5.72
C SER A 551 34.40 -15.65 -4.33
N ILE A 552 35.27 -15.30 -3.37
CA ILE A 552 34.83 -14.68 -2.11
C ILE A 552 34.30 -13.30 -2.42
N GLN A 553 33.04 -13.04 -2.05
CA GLN A 553 32.33 -11.83 -2.46
C GLN A 553 31.35 -11.37 -1.39
N VAL A 554 30.86 -10.15 -1.58
CA VAL A 554 29.79 -9.54 -0.79
C VAL A 554 28.86 -8.76 -1.70
N HIS A 555 27.60 -8.67 -1.28
CA HIS A 555 26.53 -8.01 -2.01
C HIS A 555 26.03 -6.76 -1.27
N PRO A 556 25.73 -5.66 -1.96
CA PRO A 556 25.13 -4.46 -1.36
C PRO A 556 23.66 -4.66 -0.96
N ASP A 557 23.18 -3.85 -0.02
CA ASP A 557 21.75 -3.68 0.25
C ASP A 557 21.10 -2.71 -0.75
N ASP A 558 19.79 -2.51 -0.65
CA ASP A 558 19.04 -1.67 -1.59
C ASP A 558 19.51 -0.21 -1.58
N ASP A 559 19.80 0.35 -0.39
CA ASP A 559 20.23 1.74 -0.24
C ASP A 559 21.57 1.99 -0.94
N PHE A 560 22.55 1.11 -0.72
CA PHE A 560 23.85 1.22 -1.37
C PHE A 560 23.77 0.91 -2.86
N ALA A 561 23.07 -0.17 -3.25
CA ALA A 561 22.97 -0.58 -4.66
C ALA A 561 22.24 0.47 -5.50
N MET A 562 21.16 1.07 -5.00
CA MET A 562 20.40 2.06 -5.76
C MET A 562 21.18 3.38 -5.89
N SER A 563 21.94 3.76 -4.87
CA SER A 563 22.76 4.98 -4.92
C SER A 563 23.97 4.83 -5.85
N VAL A 564 24.64 3.68 -5.85
CA VAL A 564 25.90 3.45 -6.57
C VAL A 564 25.73 2.73 -7.91
N GLU A 565 24.98 1.64 -7.95
CA GLU A 565 24.87 0.73 -9.11
C GLU A 565 23.59 0.96 -9.94
N LYS A 566 22.61 1.71 -9.40
CA LYS A 566 21.29 1.94 -10.02
C LYS A 566 20.52 0.64 -10.28
N GLU A 567 20.67 -0.30 -9.36
CA GLU A 567 20.00 -1.60 -9.33
C GLU A 567 19.54 -1.91 -7.89
N TYR A 568 18.71 -2.93 -7.71
CA TYR A 568 18.36 -3.41 -6.37
C TYR A 568 19.57 -3.97 -5.63
N GLY A 569 19.45 -4.05 -4.31
CA GLY A 569 20.34 -4.83 -3.47
C GLY A 569 20.25 -6.32 -3.83
N LYS A 570 21.13 -7.12 -3.24
CA LYS A 570 21.19 -8.55 -3.54
C LYS A 570 21.22 -9.37 -2.26
N ASN A 571 20.03 -9.55 -1.70
CA ASN A 571 19.74 -10.64 -0.77
C ASN A 571 19.40 -11.90 -1.57
N GLU A 572 19.89 -13.05 -1.10
CA GLU A 572 19.78 -14.29 -1.85
C GLU A 572 19.58 -15.52 -0.95
N MET A 573 19.16 -16.61 -1.56
CA MET A 573 19.03 -17.92 -0.95
C MET A 573 19.52 -18.99 -1.91
N TRP A 574 20.32 -19.92 -1.40
CA TRP A 574 20.79 -21.08 -2.14
C TRP A 574 20.07 -22.34 -1.68
N TYR A 575 19.41 -23.01 -2.62
CA TYR A 575 18.93 -24.38 -2.44
C TYR A 575 19.91 -25.36 -3.09
N ILE A 576 20.48 -26.26 -2.29
CA ILE A 576 21.45 -27.25 -2.77
C ILE A 576 20.70 -28.37 -3.50
N MET A 577 20.70 -28.31 -4.83
CA MET A 577 20.03 -29.30 -5.69
C MET A 577 20.78 -30.63 -5.70
N ASP A 578 22.11 -30.55 -5.70
CA ASP A 578 23.02 -31.69 -5.61
C ASP A 578 24.44 -31.22 -5.26
N CYS A 579 25.28 -32.09 -4.70
CA CYS A 579 26.67 -31.75 -4.41
C CYS A 579 27.56 -32.99 -4.19
N ASP A 580 28.86 -32.82 -4.38
CA ASP A 580 29.88 -33.83 -4.05
C ASP A 580 29.95 -34.09 -2.52
N GLU A 581 30.56 -35.21 -2.14
CA GLU A 581 30.91 -35.49 -0.75
C GLU A 581 31.88 -34.42 -0.23
N ASP A 582 31.68 -33.97 1.02
CA ASP A 582 32.43 -32.88 1.65
C ASP A 582 32.34 -31.50 0.96
N ALA A 583 31.38 -31.32 0.04
CA ALA A 583 31.10 -30.02 -0.55
C ALA A 583 30.71 -28.99 0.53
N PHE A 584 31.12 -27.74 0.33
CA PHE A 584 30.94 -26.69 1.32
C PHE A 584 30.72 -25.31 0.70
N VAL A 585 30.16 -24.41 1.49
CA VAL A 585 30.09 -22.98 1.18
C VAL A 585 30.76 -22.16 2.28
N TYR A 586 31.21 -20.96 1.92
CA TYR A 586 31.57 -19.93 2.88
C TYR A 586 30.39 -19.00 3.12
N CYS A 587 30.05 -18.70 4.37
CA CYS A 587 28.97 -17.75 4.69
C CYS A 587 29.22 -17.01 6.02
N GLY A 588 29.60 -15.74 5.90
CA GLY A 588 29.91 -14.81 6.97
C GLY A 588 31.21 -15.12 7.74
N PHE A 589 31.61 -14.20 8.61
CA PHE A 589 32.81 -14.35 9.44
C PHE A 589 32.55 -15.22 10.68
N LYS A 590 33.54 -16.01 11.10
CA LYS A 590 33.49 -16.86 12.30
C LYS A 590 33.65 -16.08 13.61
N GLU A 591 34.17 -14.86 13.51
CA GLU A 591 34.47 -13.92 14.59
C GLU A 591 34.31 -12.47 14.08
N ASP A 592 34.22 -11.50 15.00
CA ASP A 592 34.22 -10.09 14.62
C ASP A 592 35.59 -9.74 14.01
N ILE A 593 35.60 -8.95 12.94
CA ILE A 593 36.82 -8.62 12.19
C ILE A 593 36.81 -7.15 11.76
N THR A 594 37.97 -6.48 11.75
CA THR A 594 38.04 -5.09 11.28
C THR A 594 38.22 -5.00 9.77
N LYS A 595 37.88 -3.86 9.17
CA LYS A 595 38.10 -3.61 7.73
C LYS A 595 39.60 -3.64 7.37
N GLU A 596 40.46 -3.17 8.27
CA GLU A 596 41.91 -3.22 8.12
C GLU A 596 42.45 -4.65 8.12
N GLU A 597 41.92 -5.51 9.00
CA GLU A 597 42.27 -6.93 9.01
C GLU A 597 41.77 -7.62 7.74
N ILE A 598 40.55 -7.33 7.27
CA ILE A 598 40.02 -7.85 6.00
C ILE A 598 40.99 -7.51 4.85
N LYS A 599 41.42 -6.24 4.74
CA LYS A 599 42.36 -5.80 3.70
C LYS A 599 43.69 -6.54 3.79
N THR A 600 44.26 -6.65 4.99
CA THR A 600 45.51 -7.37 5.24
C THR A 600 45.41 -8.85 4.87
N ARG A 601 44.27 -9.49 5.15
CA ARG A 601 44.04 -10.90 4.81
C ARG A 601 43.82 -11.13 3.32
N ILE A 602 43.23 -10.18 2.61
CA ILE A 602 43.11 -10.22 1.15
C ILE A 602 44.49 -10.11 0.52
N GLU A 603 45.31 -9.14 0.94
CA GLU A 603 46.70 -8.97 0.46
C GLU A 603 47.56 -10.21 0.73
N ASN A 604 47.34 -10.88 1.86
CA ASN A 604 48.09 -12.09 2.25
C ASN A 604 47.41 -13.41 1.84
N HIS A 605 46.33 -13.40 1.04
CA HIS A 605 45.60 -14.59 0.58
C HIS A 605 45.07 -15.51 1.71
N THR A 606 44.73 -14.95 2.87
CA THR A 606 44.28 -15.66 4.09
C THR A 606 42.84 -15.30 4.51
N ILE A 607 42.05 -14.66 3.63
CA ILE A 607 40.68 -14.23 3.96
C ILE A 607 39.76 -15.42 4.27
N THR A 608 39.97 -16.58 3.64
CA THR A 608 39.17 -17.79 3.87
C THR A 608 39.32 -18.36 5.27
N ASP A 609 40.42 -18.06 5.96
CA ASP A 609 40.72 -18.61 7.29
C ASP A 609 39.76 -18.09 8.36
N VAL A 610 39.13 -16.94 8.12
CA VAL A 610 38.20 -16.27 9.04
C VAL A 610 36.73 -16.41 8.63
N LEU A 611 36.44 -17.13 7.54
CA LEU A 611 35.07 -17.38 7.10
C LEU A 611 34.50 -18.63 7.76
N ASN A 612 33.19 -18.65 8.00
CA ASN A 612 32.51 -19.89 8.37
C ASN A 612 32.49 -20.82 7.15
N LYS A 613 33.12 -21.99 7.27
CA LYS A 613 33.04 -23.07 6.30
C LYS A 613 31.90 -24.02 6.69
N ILE A 614 30.88 -24.11 5.85
CA ILE A 614 29.67 -24.88 6.10
C ILE A 614 29.61 -26.03 5.11
N TYR A 615 29.72 -27.26 5.60
CA TYR A 615 29.50 -28.45 4.78
C TYR A 615 28.02 -28.60 4.49
N VAL A 616 27.69 -28.87 3.22
CA VAL A 616 26.32 -28.90 2.73
C VAL A 616 25.99 -30.28 2.15
N LYS A 617 24.70 -30.58 2.07
CA LYS A 617 24.17 -31.75 1.38
C LYS A 617 22.95 -31.37 0.55
N LYS A 618 22.58 -32.26 -0.38
CA LYS A 618 21.34 -32.14 -1.17
C LYS A 618 20.13 -31.86 -0.27
N GLY A 619 19.38 -30.81 -0.62
CA GLY A 619 18.19 -30.36 0.09
C GLY A 619 18.43 -29.33 1.20
N ASP A 620 19.68 -28.99 1.51
CA ASP A 620 19.98 -27.85 2.38
C ASP A 620 19.59 -26.53 1.70
N ALA A 621 19.18 -25.54 2.51
CA ALA A 621 18.86 -24.21 2.05
C ALA A 621 19.52 -23.15 2.95
N ILE A 622 20.19 -22.19 2.35
CA ILE A 622 21.02 -21.20 3.05
C ILE A 622 20.60 -19.81 2.61
N TYR A 623 20.13 -18.98 3.54
CA TYR A 623 19.79 -17.58 3.26
C TYR A 623 20.98 -16.68 3.55
N ILE A 624 21.24 -15.74 2.64
CA ILE A 624 22.42 -14.86 2.66
C ILE A 624 21.93 -13.42 2.55
N PRO A 625 21.83 -12.72 3.69
CA PRO A 625 21.52 -11.29 3.68
C PRO A 625 22.62 -10.48 2.99
N ALA A 626 22.23 -9.37 2.36
CA ALA A 626 23.17 -8.37 1.87
C ALA A 626 24.17 -7.94 2.96
N GLY A 627 25.40 -7.63 2.56
CA GLY A 627 26.53 -7.34 3.43
C GLY A 627 27.24 -8.58 4.00
N THR A 628 26.69 -9.79 3.84
CA THR A 628 27.34 -11.02 4.29
C THR A 628 28.43 -11.44 3.30
N VAL A 629 29.67 -11.65 3.75
CA VAL A 629 30.73 -12.24 2.89
C VAL A 629 30.45 -13.72 2.64
N HIS A 630 30.55 -14.20 1.42
CA HIS A 630 30.22 -15.60 1.09
C HIS A 630 30.91 -16.08 -0.18
N ALA A 631 30.87 -17.40 -0.41
CA ALA A 631 31.24 -18.03 -1.68
C ALA A 631 30.73 -19.47 -1.76
N ILE A 632 30.44 -19.91 -2.98
CA ILE A 632 30.11 -21.31 -3.28
C ILE A 632 31.41 -22.10 -3.51
N GLY A 633 31.59 -23.22 -2.83
CA GLY A 633 32.72 -24.14 -3.06
C GLY A 633 32.59 -24.91 -4.38
N SER A 634 33.55 -25.79 -4.67
CA SER A 634 33.48 -26.66 -5.85
C SER A 634 32.53 -27.85 -5.64
N GLY A 635 32.01 -28.38 -6.75
CA GLY A 635 31.22 -29.60 -6.77
C GLY A 635 29.77 -29.39 -6.33
N ILE A 636 29.21 -28.18 -6.49
CA ILE A 636 27.87 -27.84 -6.00
C ILE A 636 26.97 -27.41 -7.15
N LEU A 637 25.76 -27.97 -7.19
CA LEU A 637 24.67 -27.52 -8.05
C LEU A 637 23.59 -26.85 -7.19
N ILE A 638 23.28 -25.58 -7.48
CA ILE A 638 22.36 -24.76 -6.68
C ILE A 638 21.23 -24.19 -7.54
N CYS A 639 20.04 -24.08 -6.95
CA CYS A 639 19.02 -23.12 -7.36
C CYS A 639 19.12 -21.89 -6.46
N GLU A 640 19.52 -20.76 -7.04
CA GLU A 640 19.67 -19.46 -6.36
C GLU A 640 18.41 -18.62 -6.60
N ILE A 641 17.77 -18.18 -5.52
CA ILE A 641 16.66 -17.21 -5.54
C ILE A 641 17.22 -15.93 -4.95
N GLN A 642 17.16 -14.83 -5.70
CA GLN A 642 17.71 -13.55 -5.29
C GLN A 642 16.80 -12.39 -5.72
N GLN A 643 17.03 -11.22 -5.12
CA GLN A 643 16.54 -9.97 -5.72
C GLN A 643 17.09 -9.81 -7.15
N SER A 644 16.37 -9.10 -8.01
CA SER A 644 16.79 -8.81 -9.39
C SER A 644 17.96 -7.82 -9.41
N SER A 645 19.17 -8.34 -9.25
CA SER A 645 20.41 -7.58 -9.15
C SER A 645 21.59 -8.41 -9.63
N ASN A 646 22.54 -7.77 -10.31
CA ASN A 646 23.81 -8.40 -10.69
C ASN A 646 25.02 -7.81 -9.95
N SER A 647 24.77 -7.03 -8.90
CA SER A 647 25.81 -6.32 -8.15
C SER A 647 26.65 -7.25 -7.26
N THR A 648 27.93 -7.43 -7.59
CA THR A 648 28.84 -8.35 -6.90
C THR A 648 30.19 -7.70 -6.62
N TYR A 649 30.56 -7.58 -5.34
CA TYR A 649 31.87 -7.04 -4.95
C TYR A 649 32.81 -8.17 -4.53
N ARG A 650 33.75 -8.46 -5.42
CA ARG A 650 34.74 -9.52 -5.25
C ARG A 650 35.85 -9.12 -4.29
N LEU A 651 36.09 -9.93 -3.28
CA LEU A 651 37.16 -9.77 -2.29
C LEU A 651 38.39 -10.62 -2.64
N TYR A 652 38.17 -11.85 -3.11
CA TYR A 652 39.26 -12.78 -3.48
C TYR A 652 38.81 -13.78 -4.53
N ASP A 653 39.73 -14.16 -5.43
CA ASP A 653 39.41 -15.00 -6.58
C ASP A 653 40.35 -16.19 -6.84
N TYR A 654 41.16 -16.57 -5.85
CA TYR A 654 42.14 -17.65 -5.97
C TYR A 654 43.16 -17.44 -7.10
N ASP A 655 43.48 -16.17 -7.38
CA ASP A 655 44.43 -15.74 -8.42
C ASP A 655 44.16 -16.35 -9.80
N ARG A 656 42.87 -16.63 -10.07
CA ARG A 656 42.43 -17.18 -11.34
C ARG A 656 42.60 -16.16 -12.44
N LYS A 657 43.10 -16.67 -13.57
CA LYS A 657 43.23 -15.91 -14.80
C LYS A 657 42.02 -16.14 -15.70
N ASP A 658 41.57 -15.07 -16.36
CA ASP A 658 40.56 -15.13 -17.41
C ASP A 658 41.10 -15.72 -18.72
N LYS A 659 40.24 -15.76 -19.75
CA LYS A 659 40.58 -16.29 -21.08
C LYS A 659 41.72 -15.52 -21.74
N ASP A 660 41.95 -14.27 -21.34
CA ASP A 660 43.00 -13.39 -21.85
C ASP A 660 44.28 -13.40 -20.99
N GLY A 661 44.28 -14.18 -19.90
CA GLY A 661 45.42 -14.35 -18.99
C GLY A 661 45.52 -13.31 -17.88
N ASN A 662 44.52 -12.44 -17.71
CA ASN A 662 44.47 -11.40 -16.69
C ASN A 662 43.81 -11.89 -15.40
N LEU A 663 44.21 -11.33 -14.25
CA LEU A 663 43.49 -11.56 -12.99
C LEU A 663 42.13 -10.87 -13.05
N ARG A 664 41.09 -11.53 -12.52
CA ARG A 664 39.76 -10.91 -12.45
C ARG A 664 39.75 -9.76 -11.45
N GLU A 665 38.96 -8.74 -11.76
CA GLU A 665 38.82 -7.56 -10.92
C GLU A 665 38.33 -7.89 -9.50
N LEU A 666 39.01 -7.29 -8.52
CA LEU A 666 38.61 -7.24 -7.12
C LEU A 666 38.04 -5.85 -6.82
N HIS A 667 36.97 -5.81 -6.03
CA HIS A 667 36.20 -4.61 -5.75
C HIS A 667 36.37 -4.19 -4.29
N ILE A 668 37.62 -4.17 -3.79
CA ILE A 668 37.93 -4.11 -2.35
C ILE A 668 37.28 -2.89 -1.68
N GLU A 669 37.43 -1.70 -2.27
CA GLU A 669 36.89 -0.47 -1.68
C GLU A 669 35.35 -0.45 -1.64
N LYS A 670 34.66 -1.00 -2.64
CA LYS A 670 33.20 -1.15 -2.62
C LYS A 670 32.76 -2.22 -1.64
N ALA A 671 33.45 -3.37 -1.62
CA ALA A 671 33.18 -4.46 -0.70
C ALA A 671 33.26 -3.99 0.76
N LEU A 672 34.32 -3.24 1.11
CA LEU A 672 34.51 -2.71 2.47
C LEU A 672 33.43 -1.71 2.89
N GLN A 673 32.70 -1.08 1.97
CA GLN A 673 31.61 -0.17 2.32
C GLN A 673 30.35 -0.91 2.77
N VAL A 674 30.09 -2.08 2.20
CA VAL A 674 28.84 -2.83 2.44
C VAL A 674 29.01 -4.06 3.33
N ILE A 675 30.26 -4.52 3.53
CA ILE A 675 30.52 -5.74 4.29
C ILE A 675 30.18 -5.57 5.77
N ASN A 676 29.42 -6.54 6.29
CA ASN A 676 29.16 -6.67 7.72
C ASN A 676 30.36 -7.36 8.38
N THR A 677 31.01 -6.62 9.28
CA THR A 677 32.24 -7.02 9.98
C THR A 677 32.00 -7.84 11.24
N ASN A 678 30.74 -8.02 11.63
CA ASN A 678 30.40 -8.76 12.84
C ASN A 678 30.43 -10.27 12.58
N LYS A 679 30.69 -11.02 13.64
CA LYS A 679 30.56 -12.47 13.67
C LYS A 679 29.17 -12.87 13.18
N TYR A 680 29.16 -13.72 12.15
CA TYR A 680 27.95 -14.22 11.56
C TYR A 680 27.65 -15.63 12.07
N LYS A 681 26.38 -15.87 12.39
CA LYS A 681 25.88 -17.23 12.69
C LYS A 681 25.09 -17.72 11.48
N PRO A 682 25.61 -18.70 10.73
CA PRO A 682 24.95 -19.16 9.52
C PRO A 682 23.53 -19.66 9.75
N PHE A 683 22.63 -19.24 8.87
CA PHE A 683 21.27 -19.73 8.82
C PHE A 683 21.16 -20.87 7.81
N ILE A 684 21.05 -22.10 8.32
CA ILE A 684 20.61 -23.25 7.53
C ILE A 684 19.14 -23.48 7.87
N SER A 685 18.29 -23.46 6.85
CA SER A 685 16.85 -23.53 6.98
C SER A 685 16.36 -24.75 7.78
N LYS A 686 15.54 -24.49 8.80
CA LYS A 686 14.89 -25.51 9.65
C LYS A 686 13.38 -25.30 9.77
N TYR A 687 12.74 -24.72 8.75
CA TYR A 687 11.28 -24.52 8.78
C TYR A 687 10.52 -25.85 8.70
N SER A 688 9.22 -25.76 8.99
CA SER A 688 8.27 -26.88 9.01
C SER A 688 8.14 -27.57 7.66
N GLU A 689 7.95 -28.88 7.72
CA GLU A 689 7.51 -29.71 6.60
C GLU A 689 6.05 -30.11 6.84
N GLU A 690 5.19 -29.81 5.89
CA GLU A 690 3.80 -30.25 5.83
C GLU A 690 3.74 -31.50 4.97
N LYS A 691 3.19 -32.59 5.51
CA LYS A 691 2.98 -33.84 4.76
C LYS A 691 1.50 -34.00 4.49
N ASN A 692 1.16 -34.16 3.22
CA ASN A 692 -0.19 -34.37 2.74
C ASN A 692 -0.26 -35.71 2.00
N ASP A 693 -1.48 -36.17 1.73
CA ASP A 693 -1.67 -37.32 0.85
C ASP A 693 -1.24 -36.94 -0.57
N GLY A 694 -0.22 -37.60 -1.09
CA GLY A 694 0.30 -37.38 -2.45
C GLY A 694 1.46 -36.37 -2.58
N TYR A 695 1.76 -35.54 -1.58
CA TYR A 695 2.92 -34.63 -1.61
C TYR A 695 3.41 -34.16 -0.23
N SER A 696 4.64 -33.66 -0.14
CA SER A 696 5.09 -32.82 0.98
C SER A 696 5.49 -31.41 0.52
N LYS A 697 5.26 -30.44 1.40
CA LYS A 697 5.60 -29.03 1.19
C LYS A 697 6.50 -28.57 2.33
N LYS A 698 7.68 -28.04 2.00
CA LYS A 698 8.63 -27.48 2.97
C LYS A 698 8.89 -26.02 2.64
N THR A 699 8.61 -25.12 3.57
CA THR A 699 9.11 -23.74 3.47
C THR A 699 10.63 -23.78 3.63
N VAL A 700 11.41 -23.16 2.75
CA VAL A 700 12.88 -23.15 2.87
C VAL A 700 13.43 -21.75 3.12
N CYS A 701 12.68 -20.71 2.75
CA CYS A 701 13.00 -19.32 3.05
C CYS A 701 11.72 -18.49 3.18
N SER A 702 11.71 -17.54 4.09
CA SER A 702 10.70 -16.48 4.17
C SER A 702 11.40 -15.23 4.71
N CYS A 703 11.54 -14.21 3.87
CA CYS A 703 12.18 -12.95 4.20
C CYS A 703 11.38 -11.78 3.63
N LYS A 704 11.89 -10.54 3.80
CA LYS A 704 11.25 -9.32 3.29
C LYS A 704 11.04 -9.33 1.77
N TYR A 705 11.90 -10.02 1.02
CA TYR A 705 11.97 -9.90 -0.43
C TYR A 705 11.33 -11.06 -1.18
N PHE A 706 11.31 -12.26 -0.58
CA PHE A 706 10.75 -13.44 -1.19
C PHE A 706 10.43 -14.53 -0.17
N GLN A 707 9.49 -15.41 -0.54
CA GLN A 707 9.24 -16.68 0.11
C GLN A 707 9.48 -17.82 -0.86
N VAL A 708 10.01 -18.93 -0.34
CA VAL A 708 10.40 -20.09 -1.15
C VAL A 708 9.92 -21.37 -0.49
N PHE A 709 9.23 -22.19 -1.26
CA PHE A 709 8.71 -23.50 -0.88
C PHE A 709 9.30 -24.58 -1.78
N VAL A 710 9.57 -25.75 -1.22
CA VAL A 710 9.93 -26.95 -1.98
C VAL A 710 8.80 -27.95 -1.86
N TYR A 711 8.29 -28.39 -2.99
CA TYR A 711 7.28 -29.44 -3.10
C TYR A 711 7.94 -30.74 -3.56
N ASP A 712 7.58 -31.84 -2.91
CA ASP A 712 7.95 -33.21 -3.27
C ASP A 712 6.64 -33.97 -3.53
N VAL A 713 6.27 -34.12 -4.79
CA VAL A 713 4.97 -34.61 -5.25
C VAL A 713 5.12 -36.02 -5.80
N LYS A 714 4.26 -36.93 -5.35
CA LYS A 714 4.17 -38.31 -5.84
C LYS A 714 3.06 -38.50 -6.86
N ASP A 715 1.91 -37.84 -6.65
CA ASP A 715 0.73 -37.97 -7.50
C ASP A 715 0.35 -36.62 -8.11
N ASP A 716 -0.24 -35.73 -7.32
CA ASP A 716 -0.54 -34.36 -7.72
C ASP A 716 -0.60 -33.40 -6.52
N VAL A 717 -0.57 -32.10 -6.82
CA VAL A 717 -0.84 -31.03 -5.86
C VAL A 717 -1.62 -29.93 -6.55
N GLU A 718 -2.60 -29.38 -5.85
CA GLU A 718 -3.35 -28.20 -6.24
C GLU A 718 -3.09 -27.07 -5.24
N PHE A 719 -2.88 -25.86 -5.76
CA PHE A 719 -2.72 -24.67 -4.94
C PHE A 719 -3.32 -23.45 -5.65
N TYR A 720 -3.71 -22.47 -4.86
CA TYR A 720 -4.31 -21.22 -5.34
C TYR A 720 -3.26 -20.11 -5.41
N VAL A 721 -3.22 -19.39 -6.52
CA VAL A 721 -2.41 -18.19 -6.73
C VAL A 721 -3.34 -16.97 -6.71
N ASP A 722 -3.28 -16.21 -5.62
CA ASP A 722 -4.05 -15.00 -5.42
C ASP A 722 -3.38 -13.78 -6.11
N ARG A 723 -3.96 -12.59 -5.96
CA ARG A 723 -3.43 -11.34 -6.53
C ARG A 723 -2.27 -10.73 -5.75
N ALA A 724 -1.77 -11.38 -4.69
CA ALA A 724 -0.71 -10.81 -3.86
C ALA A 724 0.65 -10.84 -4.53
N SER A 725 0.98 -11.95 -5.19
CA SER A 725 2.22 -12.10 -5.92
C SER A 725 2.07 -13.14 -7.03
N PHE A 726 2.89 -13.01 -8.06
CA PHE A 726 3.14 -14.11 -8.99
C PHE A 726 3.76 -15.32 -8.27
N ASN A 727 3.64 -16.50 -8.87
CA ASN A 727 4.40 -17.68 -8.44
C ASN A 727 5.37 -18.12 -9.56
N ALA A 728 6.65 -18.27 -9.24
CA ALA A 728 7.61 -18.92 -10.12
C ALA A 728 7.73 -20.41 -9.74
N LEU A 729 7.40 -21.30 -10.68
CA LEU A 729 7.58 -22.75 -10.54
C LEU A 729 8.89 -23.17 -11.20
N VAL A 730 9.77 -23.83 -10.45
CA VAL A 730 11.08 -24.30 -10.94
C VAL A 730 11.21 -25.79 -10.69
N PHE A 731 11.13 -26.60 -11.74
CA PHE A 731 11.13 -28.06 -11.64
C PHE A 731 12.56 -28.59 -11.50
N LEU A 732 12.88 -29.15 -10.33
CA LEU A 732 14.21 -29.68 -9.98
C LEU A 732 14.38 -31.14 -10.39
N ASP A 733 13.29 -31.89 -10.47
CA ASP A 733 13.27 -33.30 -10.86
C ASP A 733 11.87 -33.72 -11.36
N GLY A 734 11.82 -34.84 -12.08
CA GLY A 734 10.58 -35.46 -12.56
C GLY A 734 10.03 -34.92 -13.88
N PHE A 735 8.81 -35.35 -14.20
CA PHE A 735 8.06 -34.96 -15.40
C PHE A 735 6.56 -34.99 -15.10
N GLY A 736 5.78 -34.20 -15.83
CA GLY A 736 4.35 -34.12 -15.58
C GLY A 736 3.66 -32.99 -16.32
N ILE A 737 2.54 -32.54 -15.78
CA ILE A 737 1.68 -31.50 -16.35
C ILE A 737 1.45 -30.42 -15.30
N VAL A 738 1.60 -29.16 -15.69
CA VAL A 738 1.07 -28.00 -14.95
C VAL A 738 -0.18 -27.50 -15.68
N SER A 739 -1.25 -27.23 -14.93
CA SER A 739 -2.53 -26.82 -15.52
C SER A 739 -3.29 -25.84 -14.63
N ASN A 740 -4.13 -25.00 -15.24
CA ASN A 740 -5.06 -24.10 -14.53
C ASN A 740 -6.54 -24.46 -14.81
N GLY A 741 -6.80 -25.68 -15.29
CA GLY A 741 -8.12 -26.15 -15.71
C GLY A 741 -8.50 -25.79 -17.17
N GLU A 742 -7.86 -24.79 -17.76
CA GLU A 742 -8.08 -24.39 -19.16
C GLU A 742 -6.92 -24.77 -20.07
N VAL A 743 -5.69 -24.62 -19.57
CA VAL A 743 -4.45 -24.92 -20.28
C VAL A 743 -3.69 -25.99 -19.53
N GLU A 744 -3.10 -26.93 -20.27
CA GLU A 744 -2.19 -27.95 -19.77
C GLU A 744 -0.85 -27.83 -20.48
N ILE A 745 0.24 -27.69 -19.71
CA ILE A 745 1.61 -27.63 -20.25
C ILE A 745 2.44 -28.73 -19.64
N VAL A 746 3.08 -29.52 -20.50
CA VAL A 746 4.03 -30.54 -20.07
C VAL A 746 5.30 -29.87 -19.54
N PHE A 747 5.71 -30.28 -18.34
CA PHE A 747 7.00 -29.94 -17.79
C PHE A 747 7.91 -31.16 -17.73
N LYS A 748 9.21 -30.90 -17.79
CA LYS A 748 10.28 -31.84 -17.42
C LYS A 748 11.22 -31.17 -16.42
N LYS A 749 12.08 -31.98 -15.82
CA LYS A 749 13.22 -31.51 -15.02
C LYS A 749 13.95 -30.35 -15.72
N GLY A 750 14.16 -29.27 -14.97
CA GLY A 750 14.80 -28.04 -15.41
C GLY A 750 13.86 -26.99 -16.00
N ASP A 751 12.58 -27.29 -16.23
CA ASP A 751 11.64 -26.29 -16.74
C ASP A 751 11.27 -25.26 -15.65
N THR A 752 11.05 -24.02 -16.10
CA THR A 752 10.62 -22.92 -15.24
C THR A 752 9.38 -22.25 -15.82
N PHE A 753 8.41 -21.94 -14.95
CA PHE A 753 7.16 -21.28 -15.31
C PHE A 753 6.92 -20.06 -14.42
N PHE A 754 6.42 -19.00 -15.04
CA PHE A 754 5.86 -17.83 -14.38
C PHE A 754 4.33 -17.96 -14.38
N LEU A 755 3.75 -17.95 -13.19
CA LEU A 755 2.31 -17.92 -12.97
C LEU A 755 1.92 -16.50 -12.59
N PRO A 756 1.16 -15.79 -13.44
CA PRO A 756 0.63 -14.46 -13.12
C PRO A 756 -0.14 -14.45 -11.80
N ALA A 757 -0.05 -13.36 -11.06
CA ALA A 757 -0.88 -13.14 -9.90
C ALA A 757 -2.37 -13.20 -10.28
N GLY A 758 -3.19 -13.80 -9.43
CA GLY A 758 -4.62 -13.96 -9.67
C GLY A 758 -4.98 -15.03 -10.71
N ILE A 759 -4.04 -15.85 -11.20
CA ILE A 759 -4.33 -16.97 -12.11
C ILE A 759 -5.28 -18.01 -11.49
N GLY A 760 -5.39 -18.04 -10.15
CA GLY A 760 -6.34 -18.89 -9.44
C GLY A 760 -5.79 -20.29 -9.16
N ASN A 761 -6.62 -21.32 -9.32
CA ASN A 761 -6.21 -22.70 -9.05
C ASN A 761 -5.21 -23.21 -10.09
N VAL A 762 -4.09 -23.73 -9.62
CA VAL A 762 -3.08 -24.39 -10.44
C VAL A 762 -2.83 -25.79 -9.90
N LYS A 763 -2.87 -26.77 -10.79
CA LYS A 763 -2.59 -28.18 -10.51
C LYS A 763 -1.28 -28.61 -11.16
N VAL A 764 -0.39 -29.20 -10.37
CA VAL A 764 0.81 -29.89 -10.83
C VAL A 764 0.59 -31.39 -10.64
N GLN A 765 0.63 -32.15 -11.72
CA GLN A 765 0.41 -33.60 -11.73
C GLN A 765 1.64 -34.34 -12.26
N GLY A 766 2.04 -35.39 -11.55
CA GLY A 766 3.22 -36.22 -11.85
C GLY A 766 4.16 -36.36 -10.66
N GLU A 767 5.00 -37.39 -10.69
CA GLU A 767 6.06 -37.57 -9.69
C GLU A 767 7.19 -36.57 -9.97
N CYS A 768 7.32 -35.55 -9.12
CA CYS A 768 8.23 -34.44 -9.35
C CYS A 768 8.66 -33.73 -8.07
N LYS A 769 9.75 -32.97 -8.18
CA LYS A 769 10.21 -32.07 -7.13
C LYS A 769 10.39 -30.67 -7.72
N PHE A 770 9.77 -29.66 -7.13
CA PHE A 770 9.83 -28.31 -7.64
C PHE A 770 9.88 -27.25 -6.53
N ILE A 771 10.38 -26.07 -6.89
CA ILE A 771 10.36 -24.88 -6.06
C ILE A 771 9.20 -23.98 -6.49
N VAL A 772 8.52 -23.39 -5.51
CA VAL A 772 7.67 -22.21 -5.70
C VAL A 772 8.36 -21.02 -5.04
N ALA A 773 8.60 -19.96 -5.80
CA ALA A 773 9.12 -18.70 -5.28
C ALA A 773 8.15 -17.54 -5.58
N ASN A 774 7.90 -16.68 -4.60
CA ASN A 774 7.05 -15.49 -4.71
C ASN A 774 7.52 -14.38 -3.77
N VAL A 775 6.88 -13.20 -3.85
CA VAL A 775 7.20 -12.01 -3.03
C VAL A 775 6.36 -11.96 -1.77
#